data_AF-A0A6B8M3C8-F1
#
_entry.id   AF-A0A6B8M3C8-F1
#
_cell.length_a   1.000
_cell.length_b   1.000
_cell.length_c   1.000
_cell.angle_alpha   90.00
_cell.angle_beta   90.00
_cell.angle_gamma   90.00
#
_symmetry.space_group_name_H-M   'P 1'
#
loop_
_entity.id
_entity.type
_entity.pdbx_description
1 polymer ?
#
loop_
_entity_poly.entity_id
_entity_poly.type
_entity_poly.pdbx_seq_one_letter_code
_entity_poly.pdbx_strand_id
1 'polypeptide(L)'
;MWQEQFDYFWDGRRRLVIGCYDGAERAPAAAARPALTVYSARDASFQSDATLVDVVDATRWRAGAAIFDIPIEHRFLRLTASDGSALTLHLGSEREQPASGEYRLLMTLLPESNGQEAAVFRIASLSPRGDVERLAREQTAAAGARLVWAFGQRRAFEQSADGALVAKIAPARRIFPAYQTRLLLEARALDTESAADTREAPFAVMQHWLRENGAPRAALRLRVPDSLEESATLLGRASVALVLNQRRRLRVWMQEQKQAGEAIIDPLTFDDIRQATGDPGEYPDAAETTDAVVVANLLNLLLDPDSPEADGVVVRRLQEKNGGALGETIEIDFYGAALGDEIGLVSPSAHAGDLGVAPVDPGGPPFARLFRVEADGLSARRLSDDDPLLDELLRRAGSATARIGAGAAARAFAERAAGLKGRREKLVAGLNEALTRAGLTGRFSAAGLWEVFEPLQEASFAALATEASPTVRALLQQSGGYVAYATDPALVGQFAHGGALAESASTLRVGADQRGPASLAGRYAAACGAGGMTPLSLGAAEQLAALRALMEEEDALVLRDARIGLSPEPALRRAAARAARQLAGVAGVERAIDHFERSRDAESAAALTDYLAARRAGRWIAASSAPALGQLVTRAGVEQEEAQTRVVAGMTAAAAAPQPAPAPSPPEKPKGFLRRLFGG
;
A
#
# COMPACT_ATOMS: atom_id res chain seq x y z
N MET A 1 13.51 -26.47 16.35
CA MET A 1 12.14 -26.23 15.84
C MET A 1 12.04 -24.74 15.56
N TRP A 2 12.08 -24.36 14.28
CA TRP A 2 12.06 -22.96 13.84
C TRP A 2 10.66 -22.32 14.00
N GLN A 3 9.61 -23.16 14.05
CA GLN A 3 8.21 -22.72 14.03
C GLN A 3 7.87 -21.72 15.15
N GLU A 4 8.36 -21.96 16.37
CA GLU A 4 8.11 -21.08 17.53
C GLU A 4 9.18 -19.97 17.67
N GLN A 5 10.31 -20.12 16.98
CA GLN A 5 11.42 -19.17 17.03
C GLN A 5 11.19 -17.94 16.16
N PHE A 6 10.37 -18.06 15.11
CA PHE A 6 9.99 -16.94 14.26
C PHE A 6 8.90 -16.08 14.91
N ASP A 7 8.92 -14.80 14.57
CA ASP A 7 7.87 -13.85 14.88
C ASP A 7 6.99 -13.64 13.66
N TYR A 8 5.67 -13.78 13.86
CA TYR A 8 4.65 -13.68 12.82
C TYR A 8 3.75 -12.50 13.14
N PHE A 9 3.62 -11.56 12.22
CA PHE A 9 2.74 -10.41 12.37
C PHE A 9 1.80 -10.26 11.18
N TRP A 10 0.52 -10.05 11.44
CA TRP A 10 -0.52 -9.85 10.43
C TRP A 10 -1.23 -8.53 10.67
N ASP A 11 -1.43 -7.71 9.64
CA ASP A 11 -2.02 -6.37 9.78
C ASP A 11 -3.54 -6.37 10.04
N GLY A 12 -4.17 -7.54 10.12
CA GLY A 12 -5.63 -7.69 10.22
C GLY A 12 -6.37 -7.56 8.90
N ARG A 13 -5.65 -7.37 7.78
CA ARG A 13 -6.19 -7.19 6.44
C ARG A 13 -5.60 -8.23 5.50
N ARG A 14 -4.38 -7.98 5.01
CA ARG A 14 -3.74 -8.83 3.98
C ARG A 14 -2.27 -9.05 4.25
N ARG A 15 -1.57 -8.13 4.89
CA ARG A 15 -0.11 -8.19 4.95
C ARG A 15 0.32 -9.07 6.10
N LEU A 16 1.22 -10.00 5.81
CA LEU A 16 1.87 -10.83 6.81
C LEU A 16 3.39 -10.68 6.74
N VAL A 17 4.00 -10.67 7.91
CA VAL A 17 5.42 -10.53 8.14
C VAL A 17 5.89 -11.76 8.90
N ILE A 18 7.00 -12.35 8.44
CA ILE A 18 7.74 -13.39 9.13
C ILE A 18 9.17 -12.89 9.33
N GLY A 19 9.66 -12.89 10.56
CA GLY A 19 11.02 -12.45 10.85
C GLY A 19 11.64 -13.12 12.07
N CYS A 20 12.91 -12.81 12.29
CA CYS A 20 13.61 -13.08 13.55
C CYS A 20 14.23 -11.77 14.01
N TYR A 21 13.88 -11.33 15.22
CA TYR A 21 14.28 -10.04 15.74
C TYR A 21 15.03 -10.20 17.06
N ASP A 22 15.87 -9.22 17.38
CA ASP A 22 16.70 -9.25 18.58
C ASP A 22 15.85 -9.10 19.85
N GLY A 23 16.19 -9.83 20.91
CA GLY A 23 15.46 -9.81 22.18
C GLY A 23 14.53 -10.99 22.43
N ALA A 24 14.34 -11.89 21.45
CA ALA A 24 13.80 -13.21 21.71
C ALA A 24 14.89 -14.10 22.31
N GLU A 25 14.60 -14.85 23.38
CA GLU A 25 15.54 -15.78 24.03
C GLU A 25 16.13 -16.86 23.10
N ARG A 26 15.70 -16.94 21.83
CA ARG A 26 16.09 -17.96 20.85
C ARG A 26 16.02 -17.49 19.39
N ALA A 27 16.66 -16.38 19.01
CA ALA A 27 16.79 -16.07 17.58
C ALA A 27 17.80 -17.05 16.92
N PRO A 28 17.40 -17.85 15.91
CA PRO A 28 18.35 -18.68 15.18
C PRO A 28 19.32 -17.78 14.40
N ALA A 29 20.59 -18.16 14.35
CA ALA A 29 21.58 -17.45 13.54
C ALA A 29 21.09 -17.33 12.08
N ALA A 30 21.42 -16.23 11.39
CA ALA A 30 20.95 -15.97 10.02
C ALA A 30 21.23 -17.14 9.05
N ALA A 31 22.35 -17.83 9.21
CA ALA A 31 22.74 -19.01 8.43
C ALA A 31 21.92 -20.28 8.71
N ALA A 32 21.07 -20.30 9.75
CA ALA A 32 20.27 -21.44 10.17
C ALA A 32 18.78 -21.30 9.84
N ARG A 33 18.37 -20.27 9.08
CA ARG A 33 16.97 -20.06 8.69
C ARG A 33 16.57 -21.02 7.56
N PRO A 34 15.53 -21.85 7.73
CA PRO A 34 15.09 -22.78 6.69
C PRO A 34 14.49 -22.05 5.49
N ALA A 35 14.60 -22.67 4.31
CA ALA A 35 13.80 -22.26 3.17
C ALA A 35 12.34 -22.66 3.41
N LEU A 36 11.41 -21.73 3.20
CA LEU A 36 9.98 -21.93 3.42
C LEU A 36 9.20 -21.79 2.11
N THR A 37 8.20 -22.66 1.93
CA THR A 37 7.13 -22.44 0.96
C THR A 37 5.86 -22.05 1.71
N VAL A 38 5.21 -20.98 1.29
CA VAL A 38 4.02 -20.45 1.96
C VAL A 38 2.81 -20.54 1.05
N TYR A 39 1.81 -21.29 1.50
CA TYR A 39 0.50 -21.36 0.87
C TYR A 39 -0.54 -20.70 1.76
N SER A 40 -1.56 -20.10 1.15
CA SER A 40 -2.74 -19.59 1.85
C SER A 40 -4.01 -20.27 1.33
N ALA A 41 -5.03 -20.39 2.17
CA ALA A 41 -6.33 -20.95 1.80
C ALA A 41 -7.46 -20.32 2.63
N ARG A 42 -8.70 -20.50 2.13
CA ARG A 42 -9.95 -20.13 2.83
C ARG A 42 -10.29 -21.08 3.97
N ASP A 43 -9.89 -22.33 3.83
CA ASP A 43 -10.13 -23.43 4.76
C ASP A 43 -8.84 -24.11 5.23
N ALA A 44 -8.91 -24.82 6.35
CA ALA A 44 -7.75 -25.45 6.98
C ALA A 44 -7.25 -26.73 6.27
N SER A 45 -7.98 -27.26 5.28
CA SER A 45 -7.62 -28.48 4.56
C SER A 45 -6.61 -28.22 3.44
N PHE A 46 -6.63 -27.02 2.85
CA PHE A 46 -5.80 -26.61 1.69
C PHE A 46 -6.03 -27.47 0.43
N GLN A 47 -7.18 -28.13 0.29
CA GLN A 47 -7.40 -29.10 -0.79
C GLN A 47 -7.81 -28.48 -2.13
N SER A 48 -8.68 -27.46 -2.16
CA SER A 48 -9.28 -26.96 -3.41
C SER A 48 -8.88 -25.53 -3.79
N ASP A 49 -8.41 -24.72 -2.85
CA ASP A 49 -8.16 -23.28 -3.06
C ASP A 49 -6.81 -22.79 -2.50
N ALA A 50 -5.83 -23.69 -2.42
CA ALA A 50 -4.49 -23.33 -1.94
C ALA A 50 -3.77 -22.43 -2.96
N THR A 51 -3.35 -21.26 -2.51
CA THR A 51 -2.62 -20.28 -3.32
C THR A 51 -1.21 -20.10 -2.79
N LEU A 52 -0.21 -20.32 -3.64
CA LEU A 52 1.19 -19.99 -3.35
C LEU A 52 1.32 -18.48 -3.20
N VAL A 53 1.66 -18.01 -2.00
CA VAL A 53 1.79 -16.58 -1.70
C VAL A 53 3.24 -16.12 -1.68
N ASP A 54 4.16 -16.95 -1.16
CA ASP A 54 5.59 -16.65 -1.12
C ASP A 54 6.46 -17.93 -1.10
N VAL A 55 7.70 -17.78 -1.56
CA VAL A 55 8.79 -18.75 -1.37
C VAL A 55 9.94 -17.98 -0.74
N VAL A 56 10.27 -18.32 0.51
CA VAL A 56 11.26 -17.64 1.32
C VAL A 56 12.52 -18.49 1.38
N ASP A 57 13.50 -18.15 0.56
CA ASP A 57 14.80 -18.80 0.51
C ASP A 57 15.87 -17.95 1.23
N ALA A 58 17.15 -18.33 1.08
CA ALA A 58 18.25 -17.56 1.65
C ALA A 58 18.32 -16.12 1.11
N THR A 59 17.97 -15.89 -0.16
CA THR A 59 17.95 -14.56 -0.78
C THR A 59 16.85 -13.69 -0.17
N ARG A 60 15.64 -14.23 0.03
CA ARG A 60 14.54 -13.53 0.71
C ARG A 60 14.86 -13.24 2.16
N TRP A 61 15.55 -14.14 2.87
CA TRP A 61 15.94 -13.91 4.27
C TRP A 61 16.94 -12.76 4.46
N ARG A 62 17.72 -12.41 3.43
CA ARG A 62 18.63 -11.25 3.44
C ARG A 62 17.89 -9.92 3.59
N ALA A 63 16.62 -9.86 3.21
CA ALA A 63 15.77 -8.70 3.45
C ALA A 63 15.43 -8.48 4.94
N GLY A 64 15.98 -9.28 5.86
CA GLY A 64 15.73 -9.22 7.31
C GLY A 64 14.40 -9.86 7.73
N ALA A 65 13.34 -9.63 6.95
CA ALA A 65 12.01 -10.20 7.13
C ALA A 65 11.39 -10.59 5.78
N ALA A 66 10.56 -11.64 5.79
CA ALA A 66 9.71 -12.01 4.67
C ALA A 66 8.36 -11.31 4.81
N ILE A 67 8.00 -10.50 3.83
CA ILE A 67 6.76 -9.72 3.82
C ILE A 67 6.01 -10.09 2.55
N PHE A 68 4.71 -10.35 2.68
CA PHE A 68 3.85 -10.69 1.56
C PHE A 68 2.37 -10.40 1.88
N ASP A 69 1.58 -10.24 0.83
CA ASP A 69 0.14 -10.03 0.93
C ASP A 69 -0.59 -11.38 0.77
N ILE A 70 -1.67 -11.53 1.52
CA ILE A 70 -2.56 -12.68 1.56
C ILE A 70 -3.84 -12.31 0.81
N PRO A 71 -4.41 -13.21 -0.01
CA PRO A 71 -5.72 -12.98 -0.62
C PRO A 71 -6.78 -12.67 0.44
N ILE A 72 -7.65 -11.69 0.19
CA ILE A 72 -8.59 -11.12 1.18
C ILE A 72 -9.49 -12.17 1.86
N GLU A 73 -9.90 -13.21 1.14
CA GLU A 73 -10.77 -14.28 1.63
C GLU A 73 -10.01 -15.39 2.39
N HIS A 74 -8.68 -15.34 2.41
CA HIS A 74 -7.85 -16.40 2.97
C HIS A 74 -7.50 -16.08 4.43
N ARG A 75 -7.67 -17.07 5.29
CA ARG A 75 -7.43 -16.95 6.73
C ARG A 75 -6.51 -18.03 7.30
N PHE A 76 -6.14 -19.02 6.48
CA PHE A 76 -5.20 -20.07 6.86
C PHE A 76 -3.95 -19.96 6.01
N LEU A 77 -2.78 -20.09 6.64
CA LEU A 77 -1.51 -20.21 5.94
C LEU A 77 -0.78 -21.47 6.37
N ARG A 78 -0.13 -22.13 5.42
CA ARG A 78 0.73 -23.29 5.69
C ARG A 78 2.15 -22.94 5.25
N LEU A 79 3.05 -22.95 6.22
CA LEU A 79 4.48 -22.74 6.02
C LEU A 79 5.14 -24.12 6.09
N THR A 80 5.83 -24.51 5.02
CA THR A 80 6.51 -25.81 4.94
C THR A 80 7.97 -25.60 4.66
N ALA A 81 8.83 -26.18 5.52
CA ALA A 81 10.27 -26.19 5.34
C ALA A 81 10.73 -27.39 4.51
N SER A 82 11.96 -27.33 4.00
CA SER A 82 12.56 -28.40 3.18
C SER A 82 12.75 -29.73 3.93
N ASP A 83 12.80 -29.70 5.27
CA ASP A 83 12.90 -30.88 6.13
C ASP A 83 11.54 -31.57 6.38
N GLY A 84 10.47 -31.07 5.76
CA GLY A 84 9.11 -31.59 5.92
C GLY A 84 8.37 -31.04 7.14
N SER A 85 9.03 -30.26 8.00
CA SER A 85 8.37 -29.61 9.11
C SER A 85 7.42 -28.51 8.62
N ALA A 86 6.26 -28.40 9.27
CA ALA A 86 5.23 -27.45 8.88
C ALA A 86 4.65 -26.69 10.09
N LEU A 87 4.14 -25.50 9.81
CA LEU A 87 3.34 -24.70 10.73
C LEU A 87 2.10 -24.20 9.99
N THR A 88 0.94 -24.32 10.63
CA THR A 88 -0.28 -23.68 10.12
C THR A 88 -0.56 -22.41 10.92
N LEU A 89 -0.68 -21.26 10.25
CA LEU A 89 -1.18 -20.04 10.87
C LEU A 89 -2.68 -19.95 10.66
N HIS A 90 -3.41 -19.63 11.72
CA HIS A 90 -4.82 -19.30 11.69
C HIS A 90 -4.98 -17.81 12.03
N LEU A 91 -5.39 -17.02 11.04
CA LEU A 91 -5.65 -15.59 11.17
C LEU A 91 -7.09 -15.39 11.64
N GLY A 92 -7.27 -14.75 12.78
CA GLY A 92 -8.59 -14.60 13.42
C GLY A 92 -8.63 -13.39 14.34
N SER A 93 -9.79 -13.12 14.93
CA SER A 93 -9.94 -11.96 15.82
C SER A 93 -9.25 -12.18 17.17
N GLU A 94 -8.96 -11.10 17.91
CA GLU A 94 -8.44 -11.22 19.28
C GLU A 94 -9.38 -11.99 20.22
N ARG A 95 -10.69 -11.97 19.95
CA ARG A 95 -11.71 -12.67 20.76
C ARG A 95 -11.63 -14.19 20.60
N GLU A 96 -11.08 -14.66 19.48
CA GLU A 96 -10.88 -16.09 19.19
C GLU A 96 -9.57 -16.63 19.78
N GLN A 97 -8.73 -15.76 20.36
CA GLN A 97 -7.45 -16.17 20.94
C GLN A 97 -7.65 -16.82 22.31
N PRO A 98 -6.94 -17.92 22.61
CA PRO A 98 -6.99 -18.54 23.92
C PRO A 98 -6.41 -17.60 24.99
N ALA A 99 -6.88 -17.74 26.23
CA ALA A 99 -6.41 -16.94 27.36
C ALA A 99 -4.89 -17.02 27.58
N SER A 100 -4.27 -18.16 27.23
CA SER A 100 -2.83 -18.41 27.32
C SER A 100 -1.98 -17.69 26.26
N GLY A 101 -2.59 -17.02 25.28
CA GLY A 101 -1.87 -16.39 24.17
C GLY A 101 -0.93 -15.28 24.62
N GLU A 102 0.34 -15.37 24.23
CA GLU A 102 1.42 -14.42 24.47
C GLU A 102 1.23 -13.14 23.65
N TYR A 103 1.65 -11.99 24.18
CA TYR A 103 1.69 -10.75 23.42
C TYR A 103 3.12 -10.41 23.00
N ARG A 104 3.33 -10.19 21.70
CA ARG A 104 4.61 -9.84 21.09
C ARG A 104 4.60 -8.36 20.71
N LEU A 105 5.57 -7.60 21.19
CA LEU A 105 5.77 -6.20 20.84
C LEU A 105 7.04 -6.07 20.00
N LEU A 106 6.92 -5.60 18.75
CA LEU A 106 8.06 -5.25 17.92
C LEU A 106 8.29 -3.73 17.96
N MET A 107 9.52 -3.33 18.25
CA MET A 107 9.96 -1.94 18.30
C MET A 107 11.02 -1.68 17.22
N THR A 108 10.84 -0.59 16.49
CA THR A 108 11.84 -0.04 15.55
C THR A 108 12.61 1.06 16.26
N LEU A 109 13.91 0.86 16.40
CA LEU A 109 14.81 1.75 17.13
C LEU A 109 15.86 2.33 16.18
N LEU A 110 16.22 3.60 16.41
CA LEU A 110 17.44 4.16 15.85
C LEU A 110 18.68 3.44 16.41
N PRO A 111 19.79 3.39 15.64
CA PRO A 111 21.06 2.84 16.13
C PRO A 111 21.59 3.60 17.36
N GLU A 112 22.46 2.95 18.13
CA GLU A 112 23.05 3.54 19.36
C GLU A 112 24.07 4.62 19.05
N SER A 113 24.81 4.45 17.96
CA SER A 113 25.74 5.43 17.44
C SER A 113 25.09 6.20 16.28
N ASN A 114 25.44 7.48 16.11
CA ASN A 114 25.08 8.24 14.89
C ASN A 114 25.87 7.75 13.65
N GLY A 115 26.43 6.54 13.68
CA GLY A 115 27.20 5.93 12.59
C GLY A 115 26.33 5.32 11.49
N GLN A 116 26.96 4.63 10.53
CA GLN A 116 26.29 3.97 9.39
C GLN A 116 25.52 2.69 9.76
N GLU A 117 25.16 2.50 11.03
CA GLU A 117 24.48 1.29 11.50
C GLU A 117 23.00 1.28 11.05
N ALA A 118 22.51 0.08 10.71
CA ALA A 118 21.13 -0.11 10.28
C ALA A 118 20.14 0.10 11.44
N ALA A 119 18.86 0.32 11.10
CA ALA A 119 17.78 0.35 12.07
C ALA A 119 17.71 -0.97 12.86
N VAL A 120 17.44 -0.87 14.16
CA VAL A 120 17.38 -2.03 15.05
C VAL A 120 15.93 -2.41 15.29
N PHE A 121 15.58 -3.66 15.01
CA PHE A 121 14.26 -4.23 15.28
C PHE A 121 14.34 -5.13 16.51
N ARG A 122 13.69 -4.70 17.60
CA ARG A 122 13.73 -5.39 18.89
C ARG A 122 12.36 -5.96 19.24
N ILE A 123 12.31 -7.23 19.61
CA ILE A 123 11.11 -7.91 20.07
C ILE A 123 11.09 -7.99 21.60
N ALA A 124 9.91 -7.78 22.19
CA ALA A 124 9.63 -8.03 23.59
C ALA A 124 8.44 -8.99 23.73
N SER A 125 8.60 -9.99 24.58
CA SER A 125 7.56 -10.93 25.00
C SER A 125 6.88 -10.42 26.27
N LEU A 126 5.57 -10.16 26.20
CA LEU A 126 4.79 -9.70 27.34
C LEU A 126 3.90 -10.82 27.87
N SER A 127 3.90 -11.00 29.19
CA SER A 127 3.16 -12.06 29.87
C SER A 127 1.64 -11.89 29.66
N PRO A 128 0.91 -12.98 29.35
CA PRO A 128 -0.54 -12.96 29.18
C PRO A 128 -1.32 -12.67 30.48
N ARG A 129 -0.67 -12.81 31.65
CA ARG A 129 -1.30 -12.60 32.97
C ARG A 129 -1.24 -11.14 33.45
N GLY A 130 -0.51 -10.28 32.76
CA GLY A 130 -0.36 -8.87 33.11
C GLY A 130 -1.29 -7.97 32.29
N ASP A 131 -1.44 -6.73 32.75
CA ASP A 131 -1.97 -5.65 31.92
C ASP A 131 -0.99 -5.40 30.75
N VAL A 132 -1.31 -5.98 29.59
CA VAL A 132 -0.50 -5.94 28.37
C VAL A 132 -0.27 -4.51 27.92
N GLU A 133 -1.27 -3.63 28.07
CA GLU A 133 -1.15 -2.23 27.68
C GLU A 133 -0.16 -1.49 28.59
N ARG A 134 -0.21 -1.74 29.91
CA ARG A 134 0.81 -1.22 30.84
C ARG A 134 2.21 -1.74 30.51
N LEU A 135 2.36 -3.04 30.28
CA LEU A 135 3.66 -3.64 29.97
C LEU A 135 4.23 -3.14 28.64
N ALA A 136 3.39 -2.99 27.62
CA ALA A 136 3.81 -2.43 26.34
C ALA A 136 4.27 -0.97 26.50
N ARG A 137 3.56 -0.18 27.31
CA ARG A 137 3.96 1.19 27.67
C ARG A 137 5.33 1.21 28.34
N GLU A 138 5.57 0.35 29.33
CA GLU A 138 6.86 0.25 30.02
C GLU A 138 8.01 -0.07 29.06
N GLN A 139 7.80 -1.00 28.12
CA GLN A 139 8.80 -1.31 27.09
C GLN A 139 9.06 -0.14 26.14
N THR A 140 8.01 0.52 25.66
CA THR A 140 8.17 1.70 24.78
C THR A 140 8.83 2.87 25.48
N ALA A 141 8.53 3.11 26.76
CA ALA A 141 9.18 4.14 27.57
C ALA A 141 10.67 3.82 27.81
N ALA A 142 11.00 2.56 28.09
CA ALA A 142 12.38 2.11 28.26
C ALA A 142 13.23 2.25 26.99
N ALA A 143 12.61 2.17 25.80
CA ALA A 143 13.29 2.43 24.52
C ALA A 143 13.64 3.91 24.29
N GLY A 144 12.95 4.82 24.98
CA GLY A 144 13.28 6.25 25.07
C GLY A 144 13.42 6.96 23.72
N ALA A 145 14.41 7.85 23.62
CA ALA A 145 14.64 8.73 22.47
C ALA A 145 15.13 8.01 21.19
N ARG A 146 15.27 6.67 21.21
CA ARG A 146 15.60 5.86 20.03
C ARG A 146 14.36 5.29 19.36
N LEU A 147 13.24 5.18 20.07
CA LEU A 147 12.02 4.57 19.56
C LEU A 147 11.42 5.40 18.42
N VAL A 148 11.23 4.77 17.26
CA VAL A 148 10.61 5.39 16.07
C VAL A 148 9.19 4.88 15.87
N TRP A 149 8.99 3.58 16.06
CA TRP A 149 7.74 2.89 15.77
C TRP A 149 7.61 1.64 16.65
N ALA A 150 6.39 1.28 17.04
CA ALA A 150 6.11 -0.01 17.65
C ALA A 150 4.73 -0.53 17.28
N PHE A 151 4.63 -1.84 17.06
CA PHE A 151 3.37 -2.54 16.94
C PHE A 151 3.42 -3.83 17.74
N GLY A 152 2.26 -4.27 18.23
CA GLY A 152 2.16 -5.47 19.03
C GLY A 152 1.00 -6.34 18.60
N GLN A 153 1.10 -7.63 18.93
CA GLN A 153 0.14 -8.63 18.49
C GLN A 153 0.05 -9.76 19.49
N ARG A 154 -1.16 -10.29 19.67
CA ARG A 154 -1.38 -11.54 20.41
C ARG A 154 -1.22 -12.77 19.52
N ARG A 155 -0.52 -13.78 20.02
CA ARG A 155 -0.37 -15.08 19.37
C ARG A 155 -0.47 -16.23 20.36
N ALA A 156 -0.92 -17.38 19.89
CA ALA A 156 -0.93 -18.61 20.69
C ALA A 156 -0.54 -19.81 19.83
N PHE A 157 0.20 -20.75 20.41
CA PHE A 157 0.54 -22.02 19.76
C PHE A 157 -0.26 -23.15 20.39
N GLU A 158 -0.84 -24.00 19.55
CA GLU A 158 -1.65 -25.15 19.94
C GLU A 158 -1.26 -26.36 19.07
N GLN A 159 -1.41 -27.57 19.60
CA GLN A 159 -1.40 -28.78 18.78
C GLN A 159 -2.82 -29.07 18.30
N SER A 160 -2.98 -29.27 16.99
CA SER A 160 -4.23 -29.75 16.40
C SER A 160 -4.52 -31.21 16.79
N ALA A 161 -5.74 -31.68 16.51
CA ALA A 161 -6.14 -33.07 16.73
C ALA A 161 -5.24 -34.09 16.00
N ASP A 162 -4.68 -33.70 14.86
CA ASP A 162 -3.78 -34.53 14.05
C ASP A 162 -2.30 -34.39 14.47
N GLY A 163 -2.03 -33.70 15.58
CA GLY A 163 -0.68 -33.47 16.11
C GLY A 163 0.11 -32.36 15.39
N ALA A 164 -0.45 -31.74 14.35
CA ALA A 164 0.19 -30.64 13.64
C ALA A 164 0.18 -29.35 14.50
N LEU A 165 1.27 -28.60 14.48
CA LEU A 165 1.41 -27.33 15.18
C LEU A 165 0.61 -26.23 14.46
N VAL A 166 -0.20 -25.51 15.24
CA VAL A 166 -1.02 -24.38 14.77
C VAL A 166 -0.69 -23.15 15.59
N ALA A 167 -0.44 -22.02 14.92
CA ALA A 167 -0.36 -20.72 15.57
C ALA A 167 -1.60 -19.88 15.25
N LYS A 168 -2.35 -19.50 16.29
CA LYS A 168 -3.43 -18.52 16.17
C LYS A 168 -2.83 -17.13 16.28
N ILE A 169 -3.15 -16.28 15.30
CA ILE A 169 -2.55 -14.95 15.13
C ILE A 169 -3.69 -13.92 15.07
N ALA A 170 -3.68 -12.98 16.01
CA ALA A 170 -4.59 -11.83 15.99
C ALA A 170 -4.04 -10.70 15.10
N PRO A 171 -4.83 -9.68 14.73
CA PRO A 171 -4.32 -8.49 14.07
C PRO A 171 -3.28 -7.77 14.93
N ALA A 172 -2.15 -7.42 14.33
CA ALA A 172 -1.17 -6.51 14.89
C ALA A 172 -1.78 -5.10 15.01
N ARG A 173 -1.52 -4.47 16.14
CA ARG A 173 -1.97 -3.12 16.46
C ARG A 173 -0.76 -2.22 16.62
N ARG A 174 -0.83 -1.02 16.05
CA ARG A 174 0.18 0.01 16.32
C ARG A 174 0.09 0.42 17.79
N ILE A 175 1.23 0.42 18.46
CA ILE A 175 1.38 0.79 19.88
C ILE A 175 2.09 2.13 20.01
N PHE A 176 3.06 2.42 19.14
CA PHE A 176 3.78 3.69 19.14
C PHE A 176 4.04 4.21 17.72
N PRO A 177 3.70 5.47 17.42
CA PRO A 177 2.78 6.31 18.20
C PRO A 177 1.35 5.72 18.13
N ALA A 178 0.53 5.96 19.16
CA ALA A 178 -0.85 5.44 19.20
C ALA A 178 -1.68 5.95 18.00
N TYR A 179 -1.50 7.22 17.64
CA TYR A 179 -2.23 7.87 16.55
C TYR A 179 -1.34 8.12 15.33
N GLN A 180 -1.94 7.98 14.15
CA GLN A 180 -1.29 8.34 12.89
C GLN A 180 -1.50 9.83 12.62
N THR A 181 -2.63 10.34 13.10
CA THR A 181 -2.96 11.76 13.12
C THR A 181 -2.15 12.47 14.17
N ARG A 182 -1.53 13.58 13.79
CA ARG A 182 -0.70 14.35 14.72
C ARG A 182 -1.54 15.16 15.73
N LEU A 183 -2.82 15.37 15.47
CA LEU A 183 -3.80 15.96 16.39
C LEU A 183 -5.14 15.25 16.19
N LEU A 184 -5.71 14.68 17.25
CA LEU A 184 -6.98 13.95 17.20
C LEU A 184 -8.03 14.63 18.07
N LEU A 185 -9.13 15.10 17.47
CA LEU A 185 -10.26 15.69 18.16
C LEU A 185 -11.28 14.63 18.54
N GLU A 186 -11.75 14.65 19.78
CA GLU A 186 -12.81 13.82 20.31
C GLU A 186 -13.95 14.74 20.78
N ALA A 187 -15.18 14.48 20.32
CA ALA A 187 -16.35 15.13 20.89
C ALA A 187 -16.55 14.68 22.34
N ARG A 188 -16.74 15.64 23.26
CA ARG A 188 -17.21 15.32 24.61
C ARG A 188 -18.74 15.22 24.57
N ALA A 189 -19.28 14.33 25.39
CA ALA A 189 -20.72 14.31 25.63
C ALA A 189 -21.14 15.68 26.17
N LEU A 190 -22.26 16.20 25.68
CA LEU A 190 -22.89 17.39 26.25
C LEU A 190 -23.22 17.09 27.71
N ASP A 191 -22.65 17.87 28.61
CA ASP A 191 -22.93 17.76 30.05
C ASP A 191 -23.98 18.81 30.41
N THR A 192 -25.22 18.36 30.55
CA THR A 192 -26.36 19.18 30.94
C THR A 192 -26.53 19.27 32.46
N GLU A 193 -25.86 18.40 33.24
CA GLU A 193 -26.02 18.35 34.71
C GLU A 193 -24.98 19.21 35.45
N SER A 194 -23.76 19.38 34.92
CA SER A 194 -22.80 20.36 35.47
C SER A 194 -23.16 21.83 35.18
N ALA A 195 -24.19 22.06 34.37
CA ALA A 195 -24.72 23.37 33.98
C ALA A 195 -25.87 23.86 34.89
N ALA A 196 -26.00 23.31 36.10
CA ALA A 196 -26.85 23.89 37.15
C ALA A 196 -26.21 25.18 37.70
N ASP A 197 -26.20 26.23 36.89
CA ASP A 197 -25.77 27.57 37.27
C ASP A 197 -26.80 28.21 38.20
N THR A 198 -26.37 28.62 39.39
CA THR A 198 -27.22 29.22 40.43
C THR A 198 -27.28 30.75 40.36
N ARG A 199 -26.65 31.37 39.36
CA ARG A 199 -26.68 32.83 39.14
C ARG A 199 -28.04 33.30 38.60
N GLU A 200 -28.55 34.45 39.06
CA GLU A 200 -29.80 35.04 38.58
C GLU A 200 -29.61 35.67 37.19
N ALA A 201 -30.36 35.19 36.19
CA ALA A 201 -30.28 35.75 34.84
C ALA A 201 -30.83 37.19 34.81
N PRO A 202 -30.16 38.12 34.09
CA PRO A 202 -30.58 39.52 34.03
C PRO A 202 -31.85 39.75 33.20
N PHE A 203 -32.23 38.80 32.33
CA PHE A 203 -33.41 38.89 31.48
C PHE A 203 -34.26 37.62 31.51
N ALA A 204 -35.58 37.76 31.37
CA ALA A 204 -36.52 36.63 31.38
C ALA A 204 -36.24 35.56 30.30
N VAL A 205 -35.73 35.96 29.11
CA VAL A 205 -35.34 35.02 28.05
C VAL A 205 -34.10 34.21 28.43
N MET A 206 -33.08 34.87 28.99
CA MET A 206 -31.90 34.18 29.54
C MET A 206 -32.27 33.32 30.74
N GLN A 207 -33.23 33.78 31.56
CA GLN A 207 -33.76 33.01 32.68
C GLN A 207 -34.49 31.75 32.21
N HIS A 208 -35.14 31.80 31.04
CA HIS A 208 -35.75 30.63 30.42
C HIS A 208 -34.69 29.65 29.90
N TRP A 209 -33.63 30.16 29.27
CA TRP A 209 -32.45 29.37 28.87
C TRP A 209 -31.71 28.74 30.05
N LEU A 210 -31.51 29.48 31.15
CA LEU A 210 -30.79 29.00 32.33
C LEU A 210 -31.63 28.02 33.17
N ARG A 211 -32.96 28.21 33.25
CA ARG A 211 -33.86 27.32 33.99
C ARG A 211 -34.08 25.96 33.31
N GLU A 212 -33.73 25.79 32.04
CA GLU A 212 -33.88 24.55 31.28
C GLU A 212 -32.57 23.71 31.19
N ASN A 213 -31.73 23.75 32.24
CA ASN A 213 -30.42 23.06 32.41
C ASN A 213 -29.17 23.85 31.98
N GLY A 214 -29.20 25.20 32.03
CA GLY A 214 -28.04 26.03 31.71
C GLY A 214 -27.66 26.04 30.22
N ALA A 215 -26.73 26.91 29.82
CA ALA A 215 -26.21 26.91 28.46
C ALA A 215 -25.36 25.64 28.23
N PRO A 216 -25.61 24.86 27.17
CA PRO A 216 -24.87 23.63 26.90
C PRO A 216 -23.38 23.93 26.72
N ARG A 217 -22.53 23.37 27.59
CA ARG A 217 -21.07 23.53 27.49
C ARG A 217 -20.53 22.61 26.38
N ALA A 218 -20.43 23.15 25.17
CA ALA A 218 -19.81 22.46 24.05
C ALA A 218 -18.30 22.36 24.26
N ALA A 219 -17.78 21.14 24.41
CA ALA A 219 -16.37 20.89 24.67
C ALA A 219 -15.78 19.86 23.70
N LEU A 220 -14.58 20.12 23.23
CA LEU A 220 -13.77 19.19 22.45
C LEU A 220 -12.57 18.75 23.27
N ARG A 221 -12.23 17.47 23.18
CA ARG A 221 -10.97 16.96 23.71
C ARG A 221 -10.00 16.76 22.56
N LEU A 222 -8.84 17.37 22.65
CA LEU A 222 -7.76 17.20 21.71
C LEU A 222 -6.71 16.26 22.31
N ARG A 223 -6.53 15.11 21.68
CA ARG A 223 -5.42 14.19 21.94
C ARG A 223 -4.24 14.60 21.07
N VAL A 224 -3.15 14.91 21.73
CA VAL A 224 -1.85 15.16 21.11
C VAL A 224 -1.02 13.89 21.32
N PRO A 225 -0.49 13.23 20.28
CA PRO A 225 0.20 11.94 20.41
C PRO A 225 1.53 12.03 21.17
N ASP A 226 2.06 13.24 21.30
CA ASP A 226 3.34 13.57 21.92
C ASP A 226 3.12 14.63 23.03
N SER A 227 4.19 15.14 23.67
CA SER A 227 4.05 16.26 24.60
C SER A 227 3.64 17.56 23.88
N LEU A 228 3.12 18.54 24.64
CA LEU A 228 2.82 19.88 24.12
C LEU A 228 4.07 20.52 23.49
N GLU A 229 5.24 20.28 24.09
CA GLU A 229 6.53 20.79 23.58
C GLU A 229 6.90 20.14 22.25
N GLU A 230 6.66 18.84 22.11
CA GLU A 230 6.97 18.10 20.88
C GLU A 230 6.00 18.45 19.75
N SER A 231 4.75 18.80 20.06
CA SER A 231 3.71 19.12 19.08
C SER A 231 3.54 20.62 18.80
N ALA A 232 4.34 21.46 19.44
CA ALA A 232 4.42 22.92 19.29
C ALA A 232 4.23 23.46 17.87
N THR A 233 5.01 22.93 16.92
CA THR A 233 5.01 23.42 15.53
C THR A 233 3.66 23.16 14.87
N LEU A 234 3.02 22.06 15.20
CA LEU A 234 1.70 21.72 14.68
C LEU A 234 0.60 22.48 15.41
N LEU A 235 0.68 22.58 16.74
CA LEU A 235 -0.23 23.40 17.55
C LEU A 235 -0.19 24.88 17.13
N GLY A 236 1.00 25.38 16.77
CA GLY A 236 1.18 26.74 16.23
C GLY A 236 0.64 26.90 14.81
N ARG A 237 0.48 25.82 14.03
CA ARG A 237 -0.19 25.87 12.73
C ARG A 237 -1.69 25.66 12.83
N ALA A 238 -2.15 25.06 13.93
CA ALA A 238 -3.56 24.85 14.22
C ALA A 238 -4.17 26.05 14.93
N SER A 239 -5.42 26.35 14.59
CA SER A 239 -6.22 27.38 15.22
C SER A 239 -7.56 26.77 15.63
N VAL A 240 -8.05 27.17 16.80
CA VAL A 240 -9.42 26.90 17.21
C VAL A 240 -10.35 27.76 16.36
N ALA A 241 -11.46 27.16 15.93
CA ALA A 241 -12.50 27.83 15.17
C ALA A 241 -13.83 27.73 15.92
N LEU A 242 -14.50 28.86 16.09
CA LEU A 242 -15.87 29.00 16.58
C LEU A 242 -16.66 29.82 15.55
N VAL A 243 -17.70 29.23 14.99
CA VAL A 243 -18.55 29.80 13.95
C VAL A 243 -19.96 29.97 14.51
N LEU A 244 -20.31 31.22 14.79
CA LEU A 244 -21.61 31.63 15.32
C LEU A 244 -22.61 31.77 14.17
N ASN A 245 -23.19 30.66 13.73
CA ASN A 245 -24.07 30.58 12.58
C ASN A 245 -25.34 31.41 12.78
N GLN A 246 -25.88 31.47 13.99
CA GLN A 246 -27.03 32.33 14.29
C GLN A 246 -26.70 33.81 14.08
N ARG A 247 -25.52 34.24 14.55
CA ARG A 247 -25.04 35.63 14.40
C ARG A 247 -24.70 35.95 12.94
N ARG A 248 -24.16 34.98 12.20
CA ARG A 248 -23.89 35.10 10.77
C ARG A 248 -25.18 35.31 9.98
N ARG A 249 -26.23 34.52 10.27
CA ARG A 249 -27.56 34.69 9.67
C ARG A 249 -28.17 36.04 10.01
N LEU A 250 -28.11 36.46 11.27
CA LEU A 250 -28.61 37.77 11.71
C LEU A 250 -27.94 38.91 10.94
N ARG A 251 -26.61 38.85 10.73
CA ARG A 251 -25.91 39.89 9.96
C ARG A 251 -26.30 39.93 8.50
N VAL A 252 -26.41 38.77 7.86
CA VAL A 252 -26.88 38.69 6.48
C VAL A 252 -28.26 39.31 6.37
N TRP A 253 -29.18 38.92 7.26
CA TRP A 253 -30.51 39.50 7.33
C TRP A 253 -30.50 41.02 7.60
N MET A 254 -29.69 41.51 8.54
CA MET A 254 -29.55 42.96 8.81
C MET A 254 -29.00 43.72 7.60
N GLN A 255 -28.07 43.14 6.85
CA GLN A 255 -27.55 43.73 5.62
C GLN A 255 -28.64 43.81 4.55
N GLU A 256 -29.46 42.77 4.41
CA GLU A 256 -30.61 42.75 3.52
C GLU A 256 -31.66 43.80 3.92
N GLN A 257 -32.00 43.90 5.21
CA GLN A 257 -32.92 44.94 5.73
C GLN A 257 -32.38 46.35 5.47
N LYS A 258 -31.09 46.58 5.74
CA LYS A 258 -30.44 47.86 5.48
C LYS A 258 -30.46 48.22 4.00
N GLN A 259 -30.24 47.25 3.10
CA GLN A 259 -30.33 47.45 1.66
C GLN A 259 -31.77 47.71 1.19
N ALA A 260 -32.74 47.12 1.87
CA ALA A 260 -34.17 47.37 1.64
C ALA A 260 -34.67 48.70 2.24
N GLY A 261 -33.86 49.39 3.06
CA GLY A 261 -34.24 50.63 3.75
C GLY A 261 -35.12 50.41 4.98
N GLU A 262 -35.18 49.18 5.48
CA GLU A 262 -36.00 48.77 6.62
C GLU A 262 -35.26 48.96 7.96
N ALA A 263 -36.00 48.87 9.06
CA ALA A 263 -35.45 48.97 10.41
C ALA A 263 -34.48 47.82 10.70
N ILE A 264 -33.31 48.15 11.25
CA ILE A 264 -32.29 47.18 11.67
C ILE A 264 -32.34 46.98 13.19
N ILE A 265 -31.95 45.80 13.65
CA ILE A 265 -31.85 45.45 15.07
C ILE A 265 -30.41 45.68 15.53
N ASP A 266 -30.20 46.36 16.65
CA ASP A 266 -28.86 46.48 17.26
C ASP A 266 -28.69 45.40 18.35
N PRO A 267 -27.69 44.50 18.27
CA PRO A 267 -27.45 43.49 19.29
C PRO A 267 -27.02 44.12 20.62
N LEU A 268 -27.50 43.59 21.73
CA LEU A 268 -27.05 44.00 23.08
C LEU A 268 -25.55 43.72 23.26
N THR A 269 -24.84 44.69 23.82
CA THR A 269 -23.43 44.59 24.24
C THR A 269 -23.32 44.23 25.73
N PHE A 270 -22.13 43.84 26.20
CA PHE A 270 -21.93 43.61 27.64
C PHE A 270 -22.08 44.90 28.45
N ASP A 271 -21.78 46.06 27.88
CA ASP A 271 -22.04 47.35 28.53
C ASP A 271 -23.54 47.61 28.69
N ASP A 272 -24.36 47.27 27.67
CA ASP A 272 -25.83 47.34 27.79
C ASP A 272 -26.35 46.41 28.88
N ILE A 273 -25.76 45.22 29.02
CA ILE A 273 -26.12 44.25 30.06
C ILE A 273 -25.72 44.78 31.45
N ARG A 274 -24.46 45.22 31.64
CA ARG A 274 -23.98 45.82 32.89
C ARG A 274 -24.81 47.03 33.30
N GLN A 275 -25.20 47.86 32.33
CA GLN A 275 -26.07 48.99 32.56
C GLN A 275 -27.47 48.55 32.99
N ALA A 276 -28.03 47.52 32.34
CA ALA A 276 -29.35 46.99 32.67
C ALA A 276 -29.40 46.30 34.05
N THR A 277 -28.32 45.60 34.44
CA THR A 277 -28.21 44.92 35.74
C THR A 277 -27.81 45.85 36.88
N GLY A 278 -27.12 46.95 36.56
CA GLY A 278 -26.52 47.82 37.56
C GLY A 278 -25.27 47.24 38.21
N ASP A 279 -24.74 46.11 37.71
CA ASP A 279 -23.48 45.50 38.15
C ASP A 279 -22.37 45.75 37.11
N PRO A 280 -21.39 46.62 37.41
CA PRO A 280 -20.24 46.87 36.53
C PRO A 280 -19.34 45.64 36.31
N GLY A 281 -19.42 44.63 37.18
CA GLY A 281 -18.66 43.39 37.11
C GLY A 281 -19.38 42.26 36.37
N GLU A 282 -20.60 42.47 35.89
CA GLU A 282 -21.37 41.45 35.17
C GLU A 282 -20.63 41.03 33.88
N TYR A 283 -20.35 39.73 33.76
CA TYR A 283 -19.71 39.13 32.60
C TYR A 283 -20.45 37.84 32.23
N PRO A 284 -21.34 37.88 31.23
CA PRO A 284 -22.08 36.69 30.79
C PRO A 284 -21.13 35.63 30.24
N ASP A 285 -21.47 34.35 30.43
CA ASP A 285 -20.79 33.23 29.77
C ASP A 285 -21.20 33.16 28.28
N ALA A 286 -20.82 34.17 27.51
CA ALA A 286 -21.13 34.35 26.10
C ALA A 286 -19.98 35.04 25.36
N ALA A 287 -19.98 34.95 24.03
CA ALA A 287 -19.02 35.68 23.20
C ALA A 287 -19.45 37.14 23.00
N GLU A 288 -18.70 38.09 23.55
CA GLU A 288 -18.89 39.53 23.37
C GLU A 288 -18.69 39.96 21.91
N THR A 289 -17.86 39.22 21.18
CA THR A 289 -17.24 39.63 19.93
C THR A 289 -18.24 40.12 18.89
N THR A 290 -17.87 41.24 18.26
CA THR A 290 -18.57 41.77 17.10
C THR A 290 -18.32 40.96 15.84
N ASP A 291 -17.66 39.79 15.91
CA ASP A 291 -17.41 38.88 14.80
C ASP A 291 -18.18 37.55 14.89
N ALA A 292 -18.64 37.04 13.75
CA ALA A 292 -19.44 35.79 13.69
C ALA A 292 -18.55 34.55 13.50
N VAL A 293 -17.26 34.74 13.27
CA VAL A 293 -16.27 33.68 13.08
C VAL A 293 -15.04 34.04 13.91
N VAL A 294 -14.85 33.33 15.01
CA VAL A 294 -13.68 33.47 15.89
C VAL A 294 -12.67 32.41 15.48
N VAL A 295 -11.45 32.85 15.16
CA VAL A 295 -10.33 31.96 14.86
C VAL A 295 -9.12 32.44 15.63
N ALA A 296 -8.60 31.58 16.49
CA ALA A 296 -7.49 31.91 17.37
C ALA A 296 -6.46 30.79 17.38
N ASN A 297 -5.19 31.17 17.43
CA ASN A 297 -4.12 30.18 17.35
C ASN A 297 -4.09 29.31 18.62
N LEU A 298 -4.06 27.98 18.43
CA LEU A 298 -4.15 27.04 19.53
C LEU A 298 -2.92 27.12 20.45
N LEU A 299 -1.72 27.29 19.90
CA LEU A 299 -0.51 27.44 20.72
C LEU A 299 -0.52 28.75 21.52
N ASN A 300 -0.98 29.86 20.93
CA ASN A 300 -1.10 31.12 21.66
C ASN A 300 -2.06 30.97 22.85
N LEU A 301 -3.21 30.32 22.66
CA LEU A 301 -4.17 30.11 23.75
C LEU A 301 -3.65 29.20 24.87
N LEU A 302 -2.73 28.29 24.55
CA LEU A 302 -2.08 27.46 25.56
C LEU A 302 -1.01 28.22 26.34
N LEU A 303 -0.36 29.21 25.71
CA LEU A 303 0.70 30.01 26.32
C LEU A 303 0.15 31.24 27.06
N ASP A 304 -0.98 31.78 26.59
CA ASP A 304 -1.68 32.94 27.12
C ASP A 304 -3.20 32.66 27.11
N PRO A 305 -3.73 31.96 28.13
CA PRO A 305 -5.14 31.55 28.19
C PRO A 305 -6.12 32.72 28.29
N ASP A 306 -5.66 33.88 28.78
CA ASP A 306 -6.47 35.09 28.96
C ASP A 306 -6.46 35.98 27.70
N SER A 307 -5.94 35.46 26.58
CA SER A 307 -5.85 36.21 25.33
C SER A 307 -7.23 36.65 24.81
N PRO A 308 -7.45 37.95 24.56
CA PRO A 308 -8.72 38.45 24.02
C PRO A 308 -8.97 38.03 22.56
N GLU A 309 -8.00 37.38 21.90
CA GLU A 309 -8.13 36.92 20.50
C GLU A 309 -9.12 35.75 20.32
N ALA A 310 -9.48 35.05 21.40
CA ALA A 310 -10.34 33.86 21.37
C ALA A 310 -11.58 33.98 22.26
N ASP A 311 -12.28 35.11 22.14
CA ASP A 311 -13.52 35.33 22.87
C ASP A 311 -14.54 34.19 22.65
N GLY A 312 -15.10 33.70 23.76
CA GLY A 312 -15.97 32.52 23.80
C GLY A 312 -15.27 31.16 23.73
N VAL A 313 -13.92 31.10 23.77
CA VAL A 313 -13.13 29.86 23.75
C VAL A 313 -12.12 29.84 24.90
N VAL A 314 -12.07 28.74 25.63
CA VAL A 314 -11.06 28.52 26.68
C VAL A 314 -10.35 27.20 26.42
N VAL A 315 -9.03 27.18 26.61
CA VAL A 315 -8.20 25.99 26.42
C VAL A 315 -7.57 25.61 27.75
N ARG A 316 -7.75 24.34 28.16
CA ARG A 316 -7.22 23.81 29.42
C ARG A 316 -6.40 22.57 29.18
N ARG A 317 -5.23 22.52 29.82
CA ARG A 317 -4.40 21.30 29.87
C ARG A 317 -4.95 20.36 30.93
N LEU A 318 -5.29 19.14 30.55
CA LEU A 318 -5.70 18.10 31.48
C LEU A 318 -4.49 17.22 31.83
N GLN A 319 -4.09 17.22 33.10
CA GLN A 319 -3.22 16.16 33.63
C GLN A 319 -4.10 14.95 33.98
N GLU A 320 -4.21 13.98 33.07
CA GLU A 320 -4.90 12.73 33.39
C GLU A 320 -4.11 11.96 34.46
N LYS A 321 -4.61 11.93 35.70
CA LYS A 321 -4.00 11.18 36.82
C LYS A 321 -3.91 9.66 36.57
N ASN A 322 -4.65 9.13 35.59
CA ASN A 322 -4.69 7.72 35.19
C ASN A 322 -4.74 7.54 33.65
N GLY A 323 -4.23 8.50 32.87
CA GLY A 323 -4.33 8.50 31.41
C GLY A 323 -3.45 7.44 30.74
N GLY A 324 -4.07 6.44 30.14
CA GLY A 324 -3.39 5.35 29.42
C GLY A 324 -2.78 5.72 28.06
N ALA A 325 -2.82 6.99 27.65
CA ALA A 325 -2.38 7.42 26.32
C ALA A 325 -0.97 8.04 26.38
N LEU A 326 -0.07 7.57 25.53
CA LEU A 326 1.14 8.31 25.15
C LEU A 326 0.66 9.59 24.44
N GLY A 327 0.78 10.73 25.13
CA GLY A 327 0.29 12.00 24.61
C GLY A 327 -0.29 12.94 25.67
N GLU A 328 -0.39 14.22 25.33
CA GLU A 328 -1.09 15.20 26.15
C GLU A 328 -2.55 15.37 25.75
N THR A 329 -3.36 15.72 26.74
CA THR A 329 -4.79 15.94 26.54
C THR A 329 -5.12 17.38 26.83
N ILE A 330 -5.75 18.02 25.86
CA ILE A 330 -6.20 19.41 25.94
C ILE A 330 -7.72 19.39 25.87
N GLU A 331 -8.36 20.08 26.79
CA GLU A 331 -9.79 20.39 26.74
C GLU A 331 -9.96 21.77 26.12
N ILE A 332 -10.86 21.88 25.15
CA ILE A 332 -11.21 23.13 24.48
C ILE A 332 -12.70 23.35 24.72
N ASP A 333 -13.02 24.37 25.50
CA ASP A 333 -14.38 24.76 25.83
C ASP A 333 -14.83 25.92 24.94
N PHE A 334 -16.05 25.82 24.43
CA PHE A 334 -16.65 26.81 23.56
C PHE A 334 -17.88 27.42 24.23
N TYR A 335 -17.66 28.29 25.21
CA TYR A 335 -18.73 28.99 25.93
C TYR A 335 -19.54 29.92 25.03
N GLY A 336 -18.97 30.37 23.92
CA GLY A 336 -19.68 31.16 22.92
C GLY A 336 -20.61 30.37 21.99
N ALA A 337 -20.59 29.03 22.02
CA ALA A 337 -21.31 28.21 21.05
C ALA A 337 -22.75 27.91 21.48
N ALA A 338 -23.70 28.05 20.54
CA ALA A 338 -25.10 27.68 20.71
C ALA A 338 -25.54 26.60 19.71
N LEU A 339 -26.77 26.12 19.85
CA LEU A 339 -27.36 25.14 18.91
C LEU A 339 -27.29 25.65 17.46
N GLY A 340 -26.75 24.80 16.59
CA GLY A 340 -26.53 25.08 15.16
C GLY A 340 -25.20 25.75 14.84
N ASP A 341 -24.42 26.17 15.82
CA ASP A 341 -23.07 26.70 15.63
C ASP A 341 -22.06 25.60 15.34
N GLU A 342 -20.88 25.99 14.87
CA GLU A 342 -19.82 25.04 14.53
C GLU A 342 -18.53 25.37 15.25
N ILE A 343 -17.88 24.33 15.76
CA ILE A 343 -16.68 24.42 16.58
C ILE A 343 -15.64 23.42 16.10
N GLY A 344 -14.35 23.70 16.26
CA GLY A 344 -13.33 22.74 15.87
C GLY A 344 -11.94 23.31 15.70
N LEU A 345 -11.16 22.65 14.84
CA LEU A 345 -9.79 23.04 14.51
C LEU A 345 -9.63 23.28 13.01
N VAL A 346 -8.85 24.30 12.68
CA VAL A 346 -8.41 24.63 11.32
C VAL A 346 -6.90 24.82 11.30
N SER A 347 -6.22 24.29 10.29
CA SER A 347 -4.78 24.43 10.07
C SER A 347 -4.51 24.61 8.58
N PRO A 348 -4.14 25.81 8.12
CA PRO A 348 -4.01 26.13 6.70
C PRO A 348 -2.83 25.42 6.01
N SER A 349 -1.96 24.76 6.79
CA SER A 349 -0.80 24.01 6.30
C SER A 349 -0.82 22.53 6.72
N ALA A 350 -1.98 22.03 7.17
CA ALA A 350 -2.13 20.62 7.49
C ALA A 350 -2.12 19.75 6.24
N HIS A 351 -1.38 18.64 6.32
CA HIS A 351 -1.36 17.58 5.34
C HIS A 351 -2.35 16.48 5.74
N ALA A 352 -2.60 15.52 4.83
CA ALA A 352 -3.42 14.36 5.14
C ALA A 352 -2.90 13.65 6.40
N GLY A 353 -3.76 13.56 7.42
CA GLY A 353 -3.44 12.98 8.72
C GLY A 353 -2.65 13.91 9.66
N ASP A 354 -2.64 15.22 9.46
CA ASP A 354 -2.23 16.14 10.54
C ASP A 354 -3.37 16.34 11.56
N LEU A 355 -4.61 16.43 11.09
CA LEU A 355 -5.83 16.56 11.90
C LEU A 355 -6.72 15.33 11.72
N GLY A 356 -7.37 14.87 12.79
CA GLY A 356 -8.35 13.79 12.74
C GLY A 356 -9.48 13.94 13.75
N VAL A 357 -10.55 13.18 13.57
CA VAL A 357 -11.68 13.09 14.52
C VAL A 357 -11.89 11.65 14.99
N ALA A 358 -12.15 11.47 16.29
CA ALA A 358 -12.53 10.19 16.90
C ALA A 358 -14.01 10.20 17.30
N PRO A 359 -14.69 9.03 17.29
CA PRO A 359 -14.14 7.70 16.94
C PRO A 359 -14.01 7.47 15.42
N VAL A 360 -14.69 8.27 14.59
CA VAL A 360 -14.66 8.15 13.13
C VAL A 360 -14.51 9.54 12.52
N ASP A 361 -13.49 9.72 11.66
CA ASP A 361 -13.27 10.97 10.96
C ASP A 361 -14.30 11.14 9.82
N PRO A 362 -15.07 12.24 9.77
CA PRO A 362 -16.05 12.48 8.70
C PRO A 362 -15.43 12.69 7.31
N GLY A 363 -14.10 12.84 7.22
CA GLY A 363 -13.36 13.12 5.99
C GLY A 363 -13.48 14.59 5.54
N GLY A 364 -13.16 14.84 4.27
CA GLY A 364 -13.07 16.20 3.72
C GLY A 364 -11.64 16.77 3.72
N PRO A 365 -11.47 18.05 3.39
CA PRO A 365 -10.16 18.69 3.26
C PRO A 365 -9.30 18.50 4.52
N PRO A 366 -8.00 18.21 4.43
CA PRO A 366 -7.16 17.89 5.59
C PRO A 366 -6.92 19.09 6.53
N PHE A 367 -7.35 20.28 6.12
CA PHE A 367 -7.08 21.54 6.79
C PHE A 367 -8.10 21.90 7.87
N ALA A 368 -9.26 21.25 7.94
CA ALA A 368 -10.32 21.62 8.87
C ALA A 368 -11.08 20.41 9.40
N ARG A 369 -11.34 20.38 10.71
CA ARG A 369 -12.20 19.41 11.38
C ARG A 369 -13.14 20.16 12.29
N LEU A 370 -14.42 20.21 11.91
CA LEU A 370 -15.48 20.92 12.62
C LEU A 370 -16.53 19.94 13.15
N PHE A 371 -17.22 20.37 14.19
CA PHE A 371 -18.40 19.75 14.77
C PHE A 371 -19.51 20.77 14.81
N ARG A 372 -20.74 20.35 14.52
CA ARG A 372 -21.93 21.16 14.74
C ARG A 372 -22.51 20.85 16.12
N VAL A 373 -22.91 21.90 16.83
CA VAL A 373 -23.60 21.80 18.11
C VAL A 373 -25.06 21.45 17.83
N GLU A 374 -25.46 20.24 18.16
CA GLU A 374 -26.82 19.73 18.02
C GLU A 374 -27.46 19.52 19.40
N ALA A 375 -28.77 19.26 19.43
CA ALA A 375 -29.50 19.07 20.68
C ALA A 375 -29.05 17.83 21.48
N ASP A 376 -28.52 16.82 20.80
CA ASP A 376 -28.09 15.54 21.35
C ASP A 376 -26.57 15.42 21.54
N GLY A 377 -25.79 16.41 21.09
CA GLY A 377 -24.34 16.36 21.19
C GLY A 377 -23.61 17.20 20.15
N LEU A 378 -22.32 16.92 20.02
CA LEU A 378 -21.50 17.42 18.93
C LEU A 378 -21.50 16.42 17.79
N SER A 379 -21.96 16.85 16.62
CA SER A 379 -21.97 16.03 15.41
C SER A 379 -20.83 16.45 14.49
N ALA A 380 -19.97 15.50 14.06
CA ALA A 380 -18.84 15.82 13.21
C ALA A 380 -19.33 16.31 11.82
N ARG A 381 -18.84 17.47 11.38
CA ARG A 381 -19.24 18.09 10.11
C ARG A 381 -18.20 17.83 9.03
N ARG A 382 -18.62 17.22 7.92
CA ARG A 382 -17.82 17.11 6.68
C ARG A 382 -17.97 18.40 5.87
N LEU A 383 -16.86 19.11 5.65
CA LEU A 383 -16.79 20.22 4.70
C LEU A 383 -16.48 19.70 3.29
N SER A 384 -17.00 20.38 2.27
CA SER A 384 -16.53 20.23 0.89
C SER A 384 -15.36 21.19 0.63
N ASP A 385 -14.51 20.87 -0.34
CA ASP A 385 -13.41 21.75 -0.76
C ASP A 385 -13.93 23.11 -1.27
N ASP A 386 -15.16 23.15 -1.81
CA ASP A 386 -15.81 24.36 -2.31
C ASP A 386 -16.70 25.09 -1.27
N ASP A 387 -16.66 24.72 0.02
CA ASP A 387 -17.48 25.38 1.04
C ASP A 387 -16.96 26.81 1.32
N PRO A 388 -17.76 27.89 1.13
CA PRO A 388 -17.30 29.25 1.38
C PRO A 388 -16.87 29.54 2.83
N LEU A 389 -17.35 28.74 3.79
CA LEU A 389 -16.88 28.83 5.17
C LEU A 389 -15.41 28.38 5.28
N LEU A 390 -15.00 27.37 4.51
CA LEU A 390 -13.64 26.84 4.54
C LEU A 390 -12.63 27.92 4.15
N ASP A 391 -12.88 28.66 3.07
CA ASP A 391 -12.01 29.75 2.62
C ASP A 391 -11.86 30.84 3.68
N GLU A 392 -12.95 31.24 4.32
CA GLU A 392 -12.92 32.26 5.38
C GLU A 392 -12.15 31.76 6.62
N LEU A 393 -12.35 30.50 7.01
CA LEU A 393 -11.62 29.87 8.11
C LEU A 393 -10.12 29.80 7.80
N LEU A 394 -9.74 29.37 6.59
CA LEU A 394 -8.34 29.28 6.16
C LEU A 394 -7.66 30.64 6.11
N ARG A 395 -8.34 31.66 5.60
CA ARG A 395 -7.84 33.05 5.55
C ARG A 395 -7.59 33.61 6.95
N ARG A 396 -8.56 33.43 7.86
CA ARG A 396 -8.43 33.87 9.26
C ARG A 396 -7.34 33.09 9.99
N ALA A 397 -7.29 31.77 9.80
CA ALA A 397 -6.25 30.92 10.39
C ALA A 397 -4.86 31.27 9.88
N GLY A 398 -4.69 31.53 8.57
CA GLY A 398 -3.42 31.99 8.01
C GLY A 398 -2.96 33.31 8.62
N SER A 399 -3.90 34.24 8.85
CA SER A 399 -3.64 35.51 9.52
C SER A 399 -3.29 35.36 11.00
N ALA A 400 -3.88 34.38 11.70
CA ALA A 400 -3.55 34.03 13.07
C ALA A 400 -2.16 33.35 13.17
N THR A 401 -1.86 32.43 12.26
CA THR A 401 -0.55 31.73 12.20
C THR A 401 0.59 32.68 11.85
N ALA A 402 0.39 33.66 10.95
CA ALA A 402 1.41 34.64 10.59
C ALA A 402 1.88 35.51 11.77
N ARG A 403 1.03 35.70 12.79
CA ARG A 403 1.34 36.50 13.99
C ARG A 403 2.28 35.82 14.99
N ILE A 404 2.56 34.52 14.83
CA ILE A 404 3.39 33.71 15.76
C ILE A 404 4.89 34.05 15.68
N GLY A 405 5.31 34.86 14.70
CA GLY A 405 6.71 35.13 14.38
C GLY A 405 7.55 35.95 15.37
N ALA A 406 7.03 36.37 16.53
CA ALA A 406 7.71 37.37 17.40
C ALA A 406 8.17 36.88 18.79
N GLY A 407 7.94 35.63 19.19
CA GLY A 407 8.30 35.14 20.54
C GLY A 407 9.56 34.26 20.56
N ALA A 408 10.57 34.60 21.38
CA ALA A 408 11.75 33.77 21.62
C ALA A 408 11.40 32.38 22.19
N ALA A 409 10.31 32.28 22.96
CA ALA A 409 9.75 31.02 23.45
C ALA A 409 9.28 30.12 22.30
N ALA A 410 8.52 30.64 21.33
CA ALA A 410 8.02 29.87 20.18
C ALA A 410 9.16 29.35 19.28
N ARG A 411 10.25 30.13 19.10
CA ARG A 411 11.47 29.67 18.38
C ARG A 411 12.23 28.58 19.13
N ALA A 412 12.50 28.76 20.42
CA ALA A 412 13.17 27.76 21.27
C ALA A 412 12.33 26.49 21.51
N PHE A 413 11.01 26.56 21.26
CA PHE A 413 10.05 25.46 21.34
C PHE A 413 9.96 24.70 20.00
N ALA A 414 10.03 25.40 18.86
CA ALA A 414 10.11 24.80 17.52
C ALA A 414 11.41 24.00 17.27
N GLU A 415 12.54 24.41 17.87
CA GLU A 415 13.81 23.68 17.77
C GLU A 415 13.81 22.33 18.51
N ARG A 416 12.91 22.16 19.51
CA ARG A 416 12.77 20.92 20.31
C ARG A 416 11.72 19.94 19.76
N ALA A 417 10.72 20.44 19.03
CA ALA A 417 9.69 19.67 18.28
C ALA A 417 10.25 18.74 17.17
N ALA A 418 11.55 18.78 16.91
CA ALA A 418 12.25 17.92 15.96
C ALA A 418 12.43 16.45 16.42
N GLY A 419 11.92 16.06 17.59
CA GLY A 419 12.19 14.74 18.20
C GLY A 419 11.70 13.53 17.39
N LEU A 420 10.39 13.22 17.37
CA LEU A 420 9.85 12.04 16.66
C LEU A 420 9.90 12.20 15.14
N LYS A 421 9.54 13.39 14.64
CA LYS A 421 9.68 13.71 13.22
C LYS A 421 11.15 13.55 12.77
N GLY A 422 12.09 14.12 13.51
CA GLY A 422 13.52 13.97 13.24
C GLY A 422 14.01 12.54 13.43
N ARG A 423 13.42 11.74 14.34
CA ARG A 423 13.69 10.30 14.44
C ARG A 423 13.26 9.54 13.19
N ARG A 424 12.05 9.80 12.67
CA ARG A 424 11.58 9.21 11.40
C ARG A 424 12.41 9.67 10.22
N GLU A 425 12.72 10.96 10.16
CA GLU A 425 13.60 11.53 9.12
C GLU A 425 15.00 10.92 9.19
N LYS A 426 15.56 10.71 10.38
CA LYS A 426 16.84 10.03 10.56
C LYS A 426 16.79 8.57 10.09
N LEU A 427 15.74 7.82 10.44
CA LEU A 427 15.54 6.45 9.97
C LEU A 427 15.49 6.43 8.43
N VAL A 428 14.60 7.21 7.84
CA VAL A 428 14.40 7.33 6.39
C VAL A 428 15.67 7.82 5.69
N ALA A 429 16.40 8.76 6.27
CA ALA A 429 17.66 9.26 5.73
C ALA A 429 18.72 8.16 5.67
N GLY A 430 18.88 7.38 6.74
CA GLY A 430 19.84 6.26 6.77
C GLY A 430 19.50 5.19 5.73
N LEU A 431 18.22 4.86 5.59
CA LEU A 431 17.75 3.90 4.57
C LEU A 431 17.94 4.45 3.14
N ASN A 432 17.66 5.73 2.91
CA ASN A 432 17.89 6.40 1.63
C ASN A 432 19.39 6.50 1.29
N GLU A 433 20.25 6.72 2.29
CA GLU A 433 21.70 6.72 2.09
C GLU A 433 22.19 5.33 1.67
N ALA A 434 21.68 4.26 2.29
CA ALA A 434 21.97 2.88 1.90
C ALA A 434 21.55 2.61 0.44
N LEU A 435 20.33 3.00 0.06
CA LEU A 435 19.86 2.89 -1.33
C LEU A 435 20.72 3.70 -2.31
N THR A 436 21.13 4.90 -1.92
CA THR A 436 21.99 5.76 -2.74
C THR A 436 23.36 5.12 -2.96
N ARG A 437 23.97 4.55 -1.91
CA ARG A 437 25.22 3.78 -2.02
C ARG A 437 25.07 2.53 -2.89
N ALA A 438 23.89 1.90 -2.87
CA ALA A 438 23.55 0.80 -3.77
C ALA A 438 23.27 1.26 -5.22
N GLY A 439 23.16 2.56 -5.49
CA GLY A 439 22.92 3.12 -6.82
C GLY A 439 21.45 3.15 -7.26
N LEU A 440 20.51 3.18 -6.31
CA LEU A 440 19.08 3.28 -6.59
C LEU A 440 18.55 4.71 -6.38
N THR A 441 17.53 5.08 -7.17
CA THR A 441 17.03 6.47 -7.23
C THR A 441 15.74 6.71 -6.44
N GLY A 442 15.03 5.64 -6.05
CA GLY A 442 13.82 5.75 -5.22
C GLY A 442 14.15 6.18 -3.79
N ARG A 443 13.37 7.12 -3.25
CA ARG A 443 13.53 7.63 -1.88
C ARG A 443 12.30 7.35 -1.05
N PHE A 444 12.52 6.85 0.16
CA PHE A 444 11.53 6.74 1.22
C PHE A 444 11.13 8.14 1.74
N SER A 445 9.94 8.24 2.32
CA SER A 445 9.38 9.50 2.83
C SER A 445 8.92 9.38 4.27
N ALA A 446 9.48 10.23 5.15
CA ALA A 446 9.06 10.32 6.54
C ALA A 446 7.75 11.13 6.75
N ALA A 447 7.26 11.79 5.70
CA ALA A 447 6.10 12.69 5.79
C ALA A 447 4.75 11.96 5.64
N GLY A 448 4.76 10.74 5.10
CA GLY A 448 3.55 9.96 4.83
C GLY A 448 2.95 9.30 6.07
N LEU A 449 1.68 8.90 5.92
CA LEU A 449 0.99 8.04 6.87
C LEU A 449 1.52 6.61 6.74
N TRP A 450 2.33 6.18 7.72
CA TRP A 450 2.89 4.82 7.75
C TRP A 450 1.86 3.78 8.14
N GLU A 451 1.67 2.75 7.30
CA GLU A 451 0.93 1.55 7.68
C GLU A 451 1.67 0.76 8.77
N VAL A 452 1.01 -0.23 9.38
CA VAL A 452 1.50 -0.94 10.58
C VAL A 452 2.94 -1.46 10.40
N PHE A 453 3.27 -1.96 9.21
CA PHE A 453 4.58 -2.55 8.89
C PHE A 453 5.50 -1.67 8.05
N GLU A 454 5.13 -0.41 7.76
CA GLU A 454 5.87 0.44 6.81
C GLU A 454 7.37 0.54 7.12
N PRO A 455 7.82 0.82 8.37
CA PRO A 455 9.26 0.96 8.66
C PRO A 455 10.03 -0.34 8.41
N LEU A 456 9.39 -1.48 8.68
CA LEU A 456 9.97 -2.78 8.42
C LEU A 456 10.04 -3.04 6.91
N GLN A 457 9.02 -2.62 6.13
CA GLN A 457 9.03 -2.75 4.68
C GLN A 457 10.10 -1.90 4.01
N GLU A 458 10.26 -0.64 4.45
CA GLU A 458 11.33 0.24 3.96
C GLU A 458 12.71 -0.38 4.26
N ALA A 459 12.92 -0.85 5.50
CA ALA A 459 14.17 -1.51 5.88
C ALA A 459 14.42 -2.81 5.10
N SER A 460 13.39 -3.64 4.90
CA SER A 460 13.50 -4.88 4.13
C SER A 460 13.81 -4.63 2.66
N PHE A 461 13.22 -3.61 2.05
CA PHE A 461 13.57 -3.21 0.68
C PHE A 461 15.01 -2.68 0.59
N ALA A 462 15.42 -1.83 1.55
CA ALA A 462 16.78 -1.31 1.59
C ALA A 462 17.84 -2.41 1.73
N ALA A 463 17.60 -3.40 2.59
CA ALA A 463 18.46 -4.57 2.75
C ALA A 463 18.53 -5.41 1.47
N LEU A 464 17.37 -5.74 0.88
CA LEU A 464 17.29 -6.47 -0.38
C LEU A 464 18.08 -5.80 -1.50
N ALA A 465 17.94 -4.47 -1.63
CA ALA A 465 18.63 -3.66 -2.61
C ALA A 465 20.14 -3.57 -2.39
N THR A 466 20.58 -3.43 -1.14
CA THR A 466 21.99 -3.26 -0.80
C THR A 466 22.80 -4.53 -1.07
N GLU A 467 22.21 -5.70 -0.81
CA GLU A 467 22.86 -6.99 -0.99
C GLU A 467 22.72 -7.56 -2.43
N ALA A 468 21.89 -6.95 -3.26
CA ALA A 468 21.68 -7.37 -4.65
C ALA A 468 22.89 -7.13 -5.56
N SER A 469 22.98 -7.88 -6.67
CA SER A 469 23.96 -7.59 -7.73
C SER A 469 23.56 -6.35 -8.54
N PRO A 470 24.47 -5.72 -9.32
CA PRO A 470 24.11 -4.59 -10.18
C PRO A 470 22.97 -4.90 -11.16
N THR A 471 22.96 -6.10 -11.75
CA THR A 471 21.90 -6.57 -12.65
C THR A 471 20.55 -6.63 -11.95
N VAL A 472 20.52 -7.22 -10.75
CA VAL A 472 19.30 -7.32 -9.94
C VAL A 472 18.82 -5.93 -9.51
N ARG A 473 19.71 -5.02 -9.13
CA ARG A 473 19.32 -3.64 -8.79
C ARG A 473 18.69 -2.91 -9.97
N ALA A 474 19.21 -3.11 -11.19
CA ALA A 474 18.60 -2.56 -12.39
C ALA A 474 17.18 -3.12 -12.59
N LEU A 475 16.97 -4.41 -12.35
CA LEU A 475 15.66 -5.07 -12.41
C LEU A 475 14.68 -4.52 -11.35
N LEU A 476 15.14 -4.34 -10.11
CA LEU A 476 14.35 -3.73 -9.04
C LEU A 476 13.93 -2.29 -9.42
N GLN A 477 14.83 -1.50 -10.00
CA GLN A 477 14.52 -0.15 -10.48
C GLN A 477 13.50 -0.18 -11.64
N GLN A 478 13.66 -1.10 -12.60
CA GLN A 478 12.76 -1.26 -13.74
C GLN A 478 11.34 -1.72 -13.33
N SER A 479 11.22 -2.48 -12.25
CA SER A 479 9.92 -2.91 -11.72
C SER A 479 9.14 -1.82 -10.99
N GLY A 480 9.76 -0.67 -10.69
CA GLY A 480 9.15 0.45 -9.97
C GLY A 480 9.74 0.74 -8.59
N GLY A 481 10.84 0.07 -8.22
CA GLY A 481 11.56 0.31 -6.97
C GLY A 481 10.71 0.04 -5.73
N TYR A 482 10.83 0.90 -4.71
CA TYR A 482 10.09 0.71 -3.46
C TYR A 482 8.57 0.71 -3.64
N VAL A 483 8.02 1.53 -4.54
CA VAL A 483 6.56 1.59 -4.76
C VAL A 483 6.02 0.24 -5.23
N ALA A 484 6.77 -0.45 -6.09
CA ALA A 484 6.46 -1.81 -6.51
C ALA A 484 6.59 -2.81 -5.35
N TYR A 485 7.65 -2.68 -4.53
CA TYR A 485 7.85 -3.54 -3.37
C TYR A 485 6.73 -3.36 -2.32
N ALA A 486 6.34 -2.13 -2.01
CA ALA A 486 5.24 -1.82 -1.10
C ALA A 486 3.89 -2.33 -1.64
N THR A 487 3.77 -2.49 -2.96
CA THR A 487 2.60 -3.03 -3.65
C THR A 487 2.53 -4.55 -3.57
N ASP A 488 3.59 -5.27 -3.95
CA ASP A 488 3.68 -6.74 -3.87
C ASP A 488 5.11 -7.16 -3.47
N PRO A 489 5.39 -7.26 -2.15
CA PRO A 489 6.75 -7.52 -1.69
C PRO A 489 7.22 -8.95 -1.98
N ALA A 490 6.30 -9.91 -2.16
CA ALA A 490 6.64 -11.28 -2.56
C ALA A 490 7.15 -11.30 -4.00
N LEU A 491 6.39 -10.72 -4.93
CA LEU A 491 6.74 -10.66 -6.34
C LEU A 491 8.07 -9.94 -6.58
N VAL A 492 8.25 -8.75 -5.98
CA VAL A 492 9.50 -8.00 -6.12
C VAL A 492 10.67 -8.73 -5.45
N GLY A 493 10.39 -9.48 -4.37
CA GLY A 493 11.33 -10.42 -3.79
C GLY A 493 11.80 -11.51 -4.75
N GLN A 494 10.91 -12.03 -5.60
CA GLN A 494 11.29 -13.02 -6.60
C GLN A 494 12.17 -12.42 -7.70
N PHE A 495 11.94 -11.18 -8.12
CA PHE A 495 12.86 -10.48 -9.04
C PHE A 495 14.29 -10.33 -8.47
N ALA A 496 14.45 -10.32 -7.14
CA ALA A 496 15.77 -10.27 -6.54
C ALA A 496 16.64 -11.52 -6.83
N HIS A 497 16.04 -12.63 -7.24
CA HIS A 497 16.75 -13.83 -7.68
C HIS A 497 17.23 -13.74 -9.13
N GLY A 498 16.74 -12.75 -9.90
CA GLY A 498 16.95 -12.67 -11.34
C GLY A 498 16.12 -13.69 -12.12
N GLY A 499 16.66 -14.14 -13.24
CA GLY A 499 16.05 -15.15 -14.08
C GLY A 499 15.78 -14.65 -15.50
N ALA A 500 15.99 -15.54 -16.47
CA ALA A 500 15.97 -15.19 -17.89
C ALA A 500 14.64 -14.52 -18.31
N LEU A 501 13.51 -14.97 -17.76
CA LEU A 501 12.20 -14.41 -18.08
C LEU A 501 12.06 -12.96 -17.61
N ALA A 502 12.45 -12.65 -16.37
CA ALA A 502 12.38 -11.29 -15.85
C ALA A 502 13.40 -10.36 -16.52
N GLU A 503 14.62 -10.84 -16.77
CA GLU A 503 15.69 -10.08 -17.44
C GLU A 503 15.35 -9.76 -18.91
N SER A 504 14.59 -10.63 -19.58
CA SER A 504 14.14 -10.40 -20.96
C SER A 504 12.90 -9.50 -21.07
N ALA A 505 12.25 -9.15 -19.96
CA ALA A 505 11.03 -8.34 -19.99
C ALA A 505 11.37 -6.89 -20.34
N SER A 506 10.69 -6.33 -21.35
CA SER A 506 10.92 -4.93 -21.77
C SER A 506 10.45 -3.91 -20.73
N THR A 507 9.39 -4.23 -19.98
CA THR A 507 8.94 -3.49 -18.80
C THR A 507 8.38 -4.47 -17.79
N LEU A 508 8.85 -4.44 -16.55
CA LEU A 508 8.22 -5.14 -15.44
C LEU A 508 7.04 -4.32 -14.91
N ARG A 509 5.88 -4.94 -14.76
CA ARG A 509 4.66 -4.27 -14.27
C ARG A 509 4.21 -4.87 -12.96
N VAL A 510 4.36 -4.12 -11.87
CA VAL A 510 3.83 -4.47 -10.54
C VAL A 510 2.69 -3.52 -10.24
N GLY A 511 1.45 -3.99 -10.42
CA GLY A 511 0.25 -3.16 -10.27
C GLY A 511 -0.66 -3.65 -9.15
N ALA A 512 -1.43 -2.74 -8.54
CA ALA A 512 -2.42 -3.09 -7.52
C ALA A 512 -3.50 -4.05 -8.05
N ASP A 513 -3.86 -3.91 -9.33
CA ASP A 513 -4.87 -4.74 -10.01
C ASP A 513 -4.43 -6.21 -10.15
N GLN A 514 -3.12 -6.49 -10.06
CA GLN A 514 -2.57 -7.85 -10.11
C GLN A 514 -2.59 -8.56 -8.74
N ARG A 515 -2.99 -7.87 -7.66
CA ARG A 515 -3.11 -8.43 -6.29
C ARG A 515 -4.39 -9.28 -6.08
N GLY A 516 -5.03 -9.70 -7.18
CA GLY A 516 -6.20 -10.59 -7.16
C GLY A 516 -5.87 -12.01 -6.67
N PRO A 517 -6.77 -12.99 -6.84
CA PRO A 517 -6.60 -14.37 -6.34
C PRO A 517 -5.49 -15.18 -7.05
N ALA A 518 -4.70 -14.56 -7.92
CA ALA A 518 -3.65 -15.24 -8.67
C ALA A 518 -2.51 -15.68 -7.74
N SER A 519 -2.01 -16.91 -7.97
CA SER A 519 -0.80 -17.42 -7.30
C SER A 519 0.43 -16.59 -7.64
N LEU A 520 1.46 -16.66 -6.79
CA LEU A 520 2.73 -15.98 -7.02
C LEU A 520 3.33 -16.31 -8.40
N ALA A 521 3.21 -17.56 -8.86
CA ALA A 521 3.63 -17.97 -10.20
C ALA A 521 2.90 -17.19 -11.30
N GLY A 522 1.58 -17.03 -11.17
CA GLY A 522 0.77 -16.26 -12.12
C GLY A 522 1.06 -14.77 -12.08
N ARG A 523 1.27 -14.19 -10.89
CA ARG A 523 1.68 -12.79 -10.73
C ARG A 523 3.06 -12.54 -11.32
N TYR A 524 4.02 -13.45 -11.11
CA TYR A 524 5.35 -13.39 -11.72
C TYR A 524 5.29 -13.43 -13.24
N ALA A 525 4.56 -14.40 -13.82
CA ALA A 525 4.37 -14.48 -15.26
C ALA A 525 3.72 -13.20 -15.82
N ALA A 526 2.66 -12.70 -15.18
CA ALA A 526 1.99 -11.47 -15.59
C ALA A 526 2.90 -10.25 -15.57
N ALA A 527 3.70 -10.09 -14.51
CA ALA A 527 4.62 -8.97 -14.38
C ALA A 527 5.75 -9.00 -15.42
N CYS A 528 6.16 -10.19 -15.89
CA CYS A 528 7.11 -10.39 -16.98
C CYS A 528 6.47 -10.33 -18.40
N GLY A 529 5.21 -9.88 -18.52
CA GLY A 529 4.50 -9.77 -19.81
C GLY A 529 3.94 -11.11 -20.35
N ALA A 530 4.01 -12.17 -19.55
CA ALA A 530 3.51 -13.51 -19.84
C ALA A 530 2.19 -13.82 -19.11
N GLY A 531 1.34 -12.83 -18.88
CA GLY A 531 0.06 -13.02 -18.18
C GLY A 531 -0.84 -14.03 -18.89
N GLY A 532 -1.28 -15.07 -18.19
CA GLY A 532 -2.04 -16.20 -18.73
C GLY A 532 -1.20 -17.41 -19.14
N MET A 533 0.13 -17.33 -19.06
CA MET A 533 1.03 -18.46 -19.34
C MET A 533 0.89 -19.58 -18.30
N THR A 534 0.62 -19.24 -17.05
CA THR A 534 0.36 -20.21 -15.98
C THR A 534 -1.15 -20.54 -15.93
N PRO A 535 -1.54 -21.82 -16.00
CA PRO A 535 -2.95 -22.20 -15.80
C PRO A 535 -3.49 -21.74 -14.43
N LEU A 536 -4.77 -21.34 -14.39
CA LEU A 536 -5.42 -20.90 -13.14
C LEU A 536 -5.77 -22.06 -12.20
N SER A 537 -5.88 -23.28 -12.73
CA SER A 537 -6.32 -24.49 -12.03
C SER A 537 -5.18 -25.31 -11.43
N LEU A 538 -3.96 -24.76 -11.33
CA LEU A 538 -2.82 -25.49 -10.79
C LEU A 538 -2.99 -25.79 -9.30
N GLY A 539 -2.75 -27.02 -8.89
CA GLY A 539 -2.68 -27.40 -7.48
C GLY A 539 -1.46 -26.78 -6.78
N ALA A 540 -1.40 -26.84 -5.45
CA ALA A 540 -0.35 -26.22 -4.64
C ALA A 540 1.08 -26.58 -5.11
N ALA A 541 1.38 -27.88 -5.23
CA ALA A 541 2.70 -28.35 -5.66
C ALA A 541 3.03 -27.92 -7.11
N GLU A 542 2.02 -27.87 -7.97
CA GLU A 542 2.17 -27.47 -9.37
C GLU A 542 2.45 -25.96 -9.51
N GLN A 543 1.86 -25.13 -8.65
CA GLN A 543 2.14 -23.69 -8.60
C GLN A 543 3.62 -23.42 -8.25
N LEU A 544 4.19 -24.17 -7.29
CA LEU A 544 5.61 -24.06 -6.95
C LEU A 544 6.50 -24.53 -8.10
N ALA A 545 6.17 -25.66 -8.72
CA ALA A 545 6.91 -26.16 -9.89
C ALA A 545 6.87 -25.17 -11.05
N ALA A 546 5.71 -24.52 -11.27
CA ALA A 546 5.54 -23.47 -12.27
C ALA A 546 6.41 -22.25 -11.96
N LEU A 547 6.42 -21.75 -10.72
CA LEU A 547 7.27 -20.61 -10.33
C LEU A 547 8.76 -20.90 -10.57
N ARG A 548 9.25 -22.07 -10.13
CA ARG A 548 10.65 -22.47 -10.36
C ARG A 548 10.99 -22.51 -11.85
N ALA A 549 10.13 -23.12 -12.66
CA ALA A 549 10.35 -23.18 -14.11
C ALA A 549 10.39 -21.78 -14.75
N LEU A 550 9.56 -20.84 -14.29
CA LEU A 550 9.59 -19.45 -14.80
C LEU A 550 10.86 -18.68 -14.42
N MET A 551 11.43 -18.97 -13.25
CA MET A 551 12.60 -18.28 -12.72
C MET A 551 13.93 -18.89 -13.21
N GLU A 552 14.00 -20.22 -13.33
CA GLU A 552 15.25 -20.95 -13.50
C GLU A 552 15.46 -21.51 -14.91
N GLU A 553 14.40 -21.73 -15.70
CA GLU A 553 14.51 -22.39 -17.01
C GLU A 553 14.42 -21.40 -18.18
N GLU A 554 15.39 -21.46 -19.11
CA GLU A 554 15.34 -20.67 -20.35
C GLU A 554 14.18 -21.04 -21.27
N ASP A 555 13.63 -22.25 -21.12
CA ASP A 555 12.48 -22.74 -21.88
C ASP A 555 11.26 -21.81 -21.73
N ALA A 556 11.14 -21.07 -20.62
CA ALA A 556 10.06 -20.11 -20.39
C ALA A 556 10.05 -18.97 -21.43
N LEU A 557 11.22 -18.56 -21.94
CA LEU A 557 11.33 -17.52 -22.97
C LEU A 557 10.69 -17.95 -24.28
N VAL A 558 11.06 -19.13 -24.74
CA VAL A 558 10.56 -19.65 -26.02
C VAL A 558 9.07 -19.94 -25.94
N LEU A 559 8.61 -20.47 -24.80
CA LEU A 559 7.18 -20.68 -24.56
C LEU A 559 6.39 -19.36 -24.58
N ARG A 560 6.91 -18.31 -23.94
CA ARG A 560 6.31 -16.96 -23.99
C ARG A 560 6.20 -16.45 -25.42
N ASP A 561 7.30 -16.51 -26.17
CA ASP A 561 7.38 -15.95 -27.53
C ASP A 561 6.45 -16.70 -28.50
N ALA A 562 6.27 -18.01 -28.30
CA ALA A 562 5.34 -18.85 -29.06
C ALA A 562 3.89 -18.84 -28.51
N ARG A 563 3.60 -18.11 -27.43
CA ARG A 563 2.29 -18.10 -26.72
C ARG A 563 1.80 -19.49 -26.30
N ILE A 564 2.72 -20.31 -25.78
CA ILE A 564 2.45 -21.65 -25.28
C ILE A 564 2.46 -21.59 -23.75
N GLY A 565 1.39 -22.12 -23.13
CA GLY A 565 1.25 -22.19 -21.69
C GLY A 565 2.31 -23.06 -21.03
N LEU A 566 2.61 -22.77 -19.78
CA LEU A 566 3.55 -23.53 -18.97
C LEU A 566 2.89 -24.79 -18.42
N SER A 567 3.54 -25.94 -18.58
CA SER A 567 3.18 -27.16 -17.87
C SER A 567 4.01 -27.30 -16.58
N PRO A 568 3.41 -27.65 -15.43
CA PRO A 568 4.17 -27.98 -14.22
C PRO A 568 4.99 -29.27 -14.40
N GLU A 569 4.58 -30.18 -15.30
CA GLU A 569 5.27 -31.43 -15.56
C GLU A 569 6.54 -31.22 -16.41
N PRO A 570 7.75 -31.58 -15.91
CA PRO A 570 9.01 -31.30 -16.61
C PRO A 570 9.16 -31.99 -17.96
N ALA A 571 8.58 -33.18 -18.16
CA ALA A 571 8.67 -33.90 -19.42
C ALA A 571 7.84 -33.21 -20.51
N LEU A 572 6.58 -32.91 -20.19
CA LEU A 572 5.69 -32.19 -21.10
C LEU A 572 6.20 -30.77 -21.38
N ARG A 573 6.69 -30.05 -20.36
CA ARG A 573 7.27 -28.71 -20.53
C ARG A 573 8.43 -28.69 -21.52
N ARG A 574 9.38 -29.63 -21.40
CA ARG A 574 10.50 -29.77 -22.35
C ARG A 574 10.04 -30.11 -23.76
N ALA A 575 9.03 -30.97 -23.91
CA ALA A 575 8.44 -31.29 -25.21
C ALA A 575 7.75 -30.07 -25.84
N ALA A 576 6.97 -29.32 -25.05
CA ALA A 576 6.33 -28.09 -25.47
C ALA A 576 7.35 -27.02 -25.85
N ALA A 577 8.45 -26.86 -25.11
CA ALA A 577 9.51 -25.90 -25.41
C ALA A 577 10.26 -26.25 -26.71
N ARG A 578 10.48 -27.53 -27.01
CA ARG A 578 11.01 -27.96 -28.33
C ARG A 578 10.08 -27.56 -29.47
N ALA A 579 8.79 -27.81 -29.33
CA ALA A 579 7.79 -27.38 -30.31
C ALA A 579 7.70 -25.85 -30.40
N ALA A 580 7.81 -25.14 -29.28
CA ALA A 580 7.83 -23.69 -29.23
C ALA A 580 8.96 -23.09 -30.08
N ARG A 581 10.15 -23.69 -30.07
CA ARG A 581 11.28 -23.23 -30.92
C ARG A 581 10.95 -23.30 -32.40
N GLN A 582 10.19 -24.32 -32.82
CA GLN A 582 9.73 -24.48 -34.20
C GLN A 582 8.62 -23.48 -34.55
N LEU A 583 7.73 -23.21 -33.60
CA LEU A 583 6.58 -22.32 -33.75
C LEU A 583 6.93 -20.83 -33.56
N ALA A 584 8.10 -20.51 -32.99
CA ALA A 584 8.51 -19.15 -32.65
C ALA A 584 8.49 -18.21 -33.87
N GLY A 585 8.96 -18.70 -35.03
CA GLY A 585 8.98 -17.93 -36.28
C GLY A 585 7.64 -17.97 -37.02
N VAL A 586 6.90 -16.85 -37.03
CA VAL A 586 5.58 -16.74 -37.70
C VAL A 586 5.66 -17.13 -39.18
N ALA A 587 6.69 -16.67 -39.90
CA ALA A 587 6.89 -17.01 -41.31
C ALA A 587 7.12 -18.52 -41.55
N GLY A 588 7.68 -19.24 -40.58
CA GLY A 588 7.83 -20.70 -40.66
C GLY A 588 6.48 -21.40 -40.62
N VAL A 589 5.58 -20.93 -39.76
CA VAL A 589 4.22 -21.47 -39.62
C VAL A 589 3.36 -21.12 -40.84
N GLU A 590 3.45 -19.89 -41.35
CA GLU A 590 2.74 -19.47 -42.57
C GLU A 590 3.15 -20.31 -43.79
N ARG A 591 4.45 -20.60 -43.95
CA ARG A 591 4.92 -21.50 -45.02
C ARG A 591 4.41 -22.94 -44.87
N ALA A 592 4.22 -23.41 -43.64
CA ALA A 592 3.65 -24.73 -43.38
C ALA A 592 2.14 -24.76 -43.71
N ILE A 593 1.41 -23.68 -43.44
CA ILE A 593 0.00 -23.53 -43.83
C ILE A 593 -0.12 -23.58 -45.36
N ASP A 594 0.64 -22.73 -46.07
CA ASP A 594 0.66 -22.70 -47.54
C ASP A 594 0.94 -24.08 -48.16
N HIS A 595 1.83 -24.85 -47.53
CA HIS A 595 2.16 -26.21 -47.95
C HIS A 595 0.96 -27.14 -47.85
N PHE A 596 0.31 -27.18 -46.67
CA PHE A 596 -0.83 -28.06 -46.43
C PHE A 596 -2.06 -27.66 -47.25
N GLU A 597 -2.26 -26.37 -47.52
CA GLU A 597 -3.30 -25.90 -48.45
C GLU A 597 -3.06 -26.42 -49.86
N ARG A 598 -1.81 -26.37 -50.36
CA ARG A 598 -1.44 -26.88 -51.70
C ARG A 598 -1.54 -28.40 -51.78
N SER A 599 -1.20 -29.12 -50.71
CA SER A 599 -1.32 -30.58 -50.64
C SER A 599 -2.72 -31.08 -50.29
N ARG A 600 -3.69 -30.16 -50.08
CA ARG A 600 -5.10 -30.42 -49.75
C ARG A 600 -5.31 -31.13 -48.40
N ASP A 601 -4.41 -30.92 -47.43
CA ASP A 601 -4.59 -31.35 -46.03
C ASP A 601 -5.24 -30.22 -45.21
N ALA A 602 -6.58 -30.17 -45.26
CA ALA A 602 -7.36 -29.10 -44.65
C ALA A 602 -7.29 -29.10 -43.10
N GLU A 603 -7.15 -30.27 -42.47
CA GLU A 603 -7.11 -30.40 -41.01
C GLU A 603 -5.80 -29.82 -40.45
N SER A 604 -4.66 -30.17 -41.05
CA SER A 604 -3.35 -29.65 -40.64
C SER A 604 -3.23 -28.14 -40.89
N ALA A 605 -3.77 -27.65 -42.01
CA ALA A 605 -3.81 -26.21 -42.31
C ALA A 605 -4.69 -25.45 -41.31
N ALA A 606 -5.87 -25.98 -40.97
CA ALA A 606 -6.78 -25.37 -40.01
C ALA A 606 -6.15 -25.27 -38.61
N ALA A 607 -5.52 -26.35 -38.11
CA ALA A 607 -4.88 -26.37 -36.80
C ALA A 607 -3.77 -25.30 -36.65
N LEU A 608 -2.94 -25.12 -37.68
CA LEU A 608 -1.90 -24.09 -37.69
C LEU A 608 -2.48 -22.68 -37.87
N THR A 609 -3.56 -22.54 -38.64
CA THR A 609 -4.29 -21.27 -38.80
C THR A 609 -4.91 -20.81 -37.48
N ASP A 610 -5.57 -21.72 -36.76
CA ASP A 610 -6.17 -21.46 -35.45
C ASP A 610 -5.09 -21.09 -34.42
N TYR A 611 -3.95 -21.77 -34.44
CA TYR A 611 -2.79 -21.42 -33.62
C TYR A 611 -2.31 -19.98 -33.90
N LEU A 612 -2.11 -19.62 -35.17
CA LEU A 612 -1.67 -18.26 -35.53
C LEU A 612 -2.72 -17.21 -35.17
N ALA A 613 -4.00 -17.48 -35.39
CA ALA A 613 -5.09 -16.59 -35.01
C ALA A 613 -5.13 -16.37 -33.49
N ALA A 614 -4.98 -17.43 -32.69
CA ALA A 614 -4.90 -17.36 -31.25
C ALA A 614 -3.69 -16.55 -30.78
N ARG A 615 -2.50 -16.82 -31.35
CA ARG A 615 -1.26 -16.10 -31.03
C ARG A 615 -1.36 -14.61 -31.33
N ARG A 616 -1.90 -14.23 -32.50
CA ARG A 616 -2.13 -12.83 -32.91
C ARG A 616 -3.14 -12.13 -32.00
N ALA A 617 -4.13 -12.85 -31.51
CA ALA A 617 -5.09 -12.35 -30.50
C ALA A 617 -4.52 -12.33 -29.07
N GLY A 618 -3.26 -12.73 -28.86
CA GLY A 618 -2.63 -12.78 -27.54
C GLY A 618 -3.11 -13.94 -26.64
N ARG A 619 -3.80 -14.94 -27.19
CA ARG A 619 -4.28 -16.11 -26.45
C ARG A 619 -3.18 -17.16 -26.30
N TRP A 620 -3.20 -17.86 -25.17
CA TRP A 620 -2.28 -18.93 -24.84
C TRP A 620 -2.83 -20.28 -25.28
N ILE A 621 -1.95 -21.14 -25.82
CA ILE A 621 -2.26 -22.51 -26.20
C ILE A 621 -1.74 -23.47 -25.14
N ALA A 622 -2.49 -24.52 -24.82
CA ALA A 622 -2.09 -25.50 -23.83
C ALA A 622 -0.77 -26.18 -24.20
N ALA A 623 0.08 -26.42 -23.19
CA ALA A 623 1.37 -27.11 -23.36
C ALA A 623 1.23 -28.50 -24.01
N SER A 624 0.12 -29.20 -23.72
CA SER A 624 -0.21 -30.52 -24.29
C SER A 624 -0.45 -30.51 -25.79
N SER A 625 -0.95 -29.40 -26.36
CA SER A 625 -1.23 -29.26 -27.79
C SER A 625 0.01 -28.87 -28.60
N ALA A 626 1.02 -28.28 -27.96
CA ALA A 626 2.21 -27.76 -28.63
C ALA A 626 3.01 -28.81 -29.43
N PRO A 627 3.29 -30.03 -28.92
CA PRO A 627 4.04 -31.03 -29.65
C PRO A 627 3.44 -31.40 -31.01
N ALA A 628 2.11 -31.54 -31.08
CA ALA A 628 1.41 -31.87 -32.33
C ALA A 628 1.57 -30.75 -33.37
N LEU A 629 1.41 -29.49 -32.95
CA LEU A 629 1.59 -28.32 -33.82
C LEU A 629 3.04 -28.20 -34.34
N GLY A 630 4.04 -28.44 -33.49
CA GLY A 630 5.45 -28.43 -33.89
C GLY A 630 5.79 -29.54 -34.90
N GLN A 631 5.20 -30.74 -34.74
CA GLN A 631 5.34 -31.83 -35.69
C GLN A 631 4.79 -31.48 -37.07
N LEU A 632 3.65 -30.76 -37.16
CA LEU A 632 3.11 -30.31 -38.44
C LEU A 632 4.06 -29.36 -39.18
N VAL A 633 4.66 -28.39 -38.46
CA VAL A 633 5.65 -27.47 -39.06
C VAL A 633 6.89 -28.24 -39.54
N THR A 634 7.37 -29.20 -38.74
CA THR A 634 8.53 -30.04 -39.10
C THR A 634 8.23 -30.88 -40.35
N ARG A 635 7.06 -31.52 -40.39
CA ARG A 635 6.60 -32.33 -41.51
C ARG A 635 6.52 -31.52 -42.80
N ALA A 636 5.92 -30.32 -42.76
CA ALA A 636 5.89 -29.44 -43.92
C ALA A 636 7.29 -29.07 -44.41
N GLY A 637 8.23 -28.80 -43.50
CA GLY A 637 9.63 -28.52 -43.84
C GLY A 637 10.32 -29.68 -44.57
N VAL A 638 10.20 -30.89 -44.04
CA VAL A 638 10.79 -32.10 -44.65
C VAL A 638 10.17 -32.38 -46.02
N GLU A 639 8.84 -32.32 -46.14
CA GLU A 639 8.14 -32.55 -47.41
C GLU A 639 8.52 -31.51 -48.48
N GLN A 640 8.77 -30.25 -48.08
CA GLN A 640 9.26 -29.19 -48.97
C GLN A 640 10.70 -29.41 -49.42
N GLU A 641 11.60 -29.78 -48.51
CA GLU A 641 13.00 -30.10 -48.84
C GLU A 641 13.09 -31.30 -49.78
N GLU A 642 12.28 -32.34 -49.55
CA GLU A 642 12.19 -33.48 -50.47
C GLU A 642 11.68 -33.07 -51.85
N ALA A 643 10.63 -32.24 -51.92
CA ALA A 643 10.10 -31.76 -53.19
C ALA A 643 11.13 -30.92 -53.96
N GLN A 644 11.86 -30.02 -53.27
CA GLN A 644 12.94 -29.24 -53.87
C GLN A 644 14.09 -30.12 -54.34
N THR A 645 14.49 -31.11 -53.55
CA THR A 645 15.55 -32.06 -53.91
C THR A 645 15.16 -32.88 -55.14
N ARG A 646 13.88 -33.31 -55.25
CA ARG A 646 13.37 -34.00 -56.43
C ARG A 646 13.31 -33.10 -57.67
N VAL A 647 12.96 -31.82 -57.52
CA VAL A 647 12.99 -30.85 -58.63
C VAL A 647 14.43 -30.62 -59.09
N VAL A 648 15.37 -30.42 -58.17
CA VAL A 648 16.80 -30.25 -58.50
C VAL A 648 17.38 -31.51 -59.15
N ALA A 649 17.04 -32.71 -58.64
CA ALA A 649 17.43 -33.98 -59.24
C ALA A 649 16.78 -34.21 -60.62
N GLY A 650 15.54 -33.78 -60.80
CA GLY A 650 14.83 -33.84 -62.08
C GLY A 650 15.40 -32.84 -63.11
N MET A 651 15.82 -31.66 -62.67
CA MET A 651 16.48 -30.65 -63.51
C MET A 651 17.90 -31.08 -63.89
N THR A 652 18.66 -31.72 -62.99
CA THR A 652 19.97 -32.29 -63.35
C THR A 652 19.84 -33.51 -64.26
N ALA A 653 18.82 -34.35 -64.08
CA ALA A 653 18.51 -35.45 -65.01
C ALA A 653 18.04 -34.94 -66.39
N ALA A 654 17.24 -33.87 -66.45
CA ALA A 654 16.83 -33.23 -67.70
C ALA A 654 17.97 -32.51 -68.41
N ALA A 655 18.92 -31.92 -67.66
CA ALA A 655 20.15 -31.33 -68.21
C ALA A 655 21.16 -32.38 -68.71
N ALA A 656 21.09 -33.62 -68.20
CA ALA A 656 21.90 -34.76 -68.63
C ALA A 656 21.27 -35.56 -69.79
N ALA A 657 20.06 -35.19 -70.26
CA ALA A 657 19.44 -35.80 -71.42
C ALA A 657 20.16 -35.38 -72.72
N PRO A 658 20.45 -36.30 -73.66
CA PRO A 658 21.17 -35.97 -74.89
C PRO A 658 20.39 -34.97 -75.76
N GLN A 659 21.07 -33.95 -76.28
CA GLN A 659 20.47 -32.97 -77.19
C GLN A 659 19.84 -33.66 -78.41
N PRO A 660 18.66 -33.22 -78.88
CA PRO A 660 18.08 -33.74 -80.11
C PRO A 660 19.04 -33.47 -81.28
N ALA A 661 19.29 -34.52 -82.07
CA ALA A 661 20.21 -34.49 -83.21
C ALA A 661 19.88 -33.34 -84.18
N PRO A 662 20.89 -32.65 -84.75
CA PRO A 662 20.66 -31.58 -85.71
C PRO A 662 19.94 -32.13 -86.95
N ALA A 663 18.94 -31.39 -87.43
CA ALA A 663 18.22 -31.71 -88.65
C ALA A 663 19.19 -31.83 -89.84
N PRO A 664 18.99 -32.80 -90.76
CA PRO A 664 19.91 -33.01 -91.88
C PRO A 664 19.90 -31.82 -92.85
N SER A 665 21.10 -31.34 -93.16
CA SER A 665 21.37 -30.32 -94.18
C SER A 665 20.91 -30.79 -95.58
N PRO A 666 20.35 -29.91 -96.42
CA PRO A 666 19.93 -30.28 -97.78
C PRO A 666 21.14 -30.59 -98.69
N PRO A 667 21.01 -31.53 -99.65
CA PRO A 667 22.14 -31.98 -100.45
C PRO A 667 22.63 -30.92 -101.46
N GLU A 668 23.95 -30.78 -101.55
CA GLU A 668 24.65 -29.98 -102.56
C GLU A 668 24.38 -30.50 -103.98
N LYS A 669 24.08 -29.59 -104.92
CA LYS A 669 23.92 -29.91 -106.35
C LYS A 669 25.29 -30.22 -106.99
N PRO A 670 25.41 -31.27 -107.81
CA PRO A 670 26.68 -31.61 -108.47
C PRO A 670 26.97 -30.67 -109.65
N LYS A 671 28.20 -30.15 -109.68
CA LYS A 671 28.75 -29.45 -110.85
C LYS A 671 29.18 -30.47 -111.91
N GLY A 672 28.43 -30.49 -113.02
CA GLY A 672 28.91 -30.69 -114.39
C GLY A 672 29.64 -32.00 -114.74
N PHE A 673 28.92 -32.96 -115.32
CA PHE A 673 29.53 -34.05 -116.09
C PHE A 673 28.69 -34.52 -117.29
N LEU A 674 28.05 -33.61 -118.05
CA LEU A 674 27.47 -33.95 -119.37
C LEU A 674 27.68 -32.84 -120.39
N ARG A 675 28.94 -32.65 -120.80
CA ARG A 675 29.29 -32.02 -122.08
C ARG A 675 30.23 -32.95 -122.85
N ARG A 676 29.67 -34.06 -123.36
CA ARG A 676 30.10 -34.86 -124.54
C ARG A 676 29.26 -36.14 -124.54
N LEU A 677 28.76 -36.53 -125.72
CA LEU A 677 27.74 -37.56 -125.98
C LEU A 677 26.33 -36.97 -125.75
N PHE A 678 25.64 -36.31 -126.67
CA PHE A 678 25.45 -36.61 -128.09
C PHE A 678 25.15 -35.31 -128.85
N GLY A 679 25.78 -35.15 -130.02
CA GLY A 679 25.32 -34.23 -131.06
C GLY A 679 24.28 -34.93 -131.95
N GLY A 680 23.36 -34.15 -132.50
CA GLY A 680 22.24 -34.60 -133.34
C GLY A 680 20.99 -33.80 -133.00
#